data_AF-A0A8H7H2M8-F1
#
_entry.id   AF-A0A8H7H2M8-F1
#
_cell.length_a   1.000
_cell.length_b   1.000
_cell.length_c   1.000
_cell.angle_alpha   90.00
_cell.angle_beta   90.00
_cell.angle_gamma   90.00
#
_symmetry.space_group_name_H-M   'P 1'
#
loop_
_entity.id
_entity.type
_entity.pdbx_description
1 polymer ?
#
loop_
_entity_poly.entity_id
_entity_poly.type
_entity_poly.pdbx_seq_one_letter_code
_entity_poly.pdbx_strand_id
1 'polypeptide(L)'
;MAQLVLAATTAAALAPHAAEVVTLATTVSQAVTIFTKSLKTARDRHHSAQDIGFQTWIRKAEERSRAYYENGPSGPVSWVFTHGTEIPQNALVCGEDIDGNALYVCRTFHRGGVHFGKASRGYKTGAMFGYDGKELEIEFYEVLVADEHTVRWESATYPFIVRKYNGGTLVEGGNEHDGSPLFIARAFYWGGTHPGKTSSMLKGANITFAGKEHCMKDYQVLVLNDPGYAIANAVANVAVEDDKILSFGASFVKPKSVASATPRFPKQNAIAKAEVLTGAKYNSFPVGLEYFAKDSDQVVLTHTVQVQNAATMKWYLVYVDAANGEVVNLVDFTAEASYRVIPFTSQDPRDGFEVITDPHDLISSPNGWHQYGTTSTTTTSGNNVISYKSSTTGVTSQSSATNNYNYVFNGATAPTVSPNVDAARVNAFYVGNMIHDLTYRYGFTETSYNFQQNNNGLGGAQNDRVQISVQDSSGSNSAVFSTPPDGQPGQMHCGYASLSMNQTMEELIPKIMMRMYLWTYTSPQGDGALENDIVTHEYGHGISNRLTGGGTATCLQTTESRGLGEGWSDALADWTEQKSATERLFTLGSYVYTRNIRTYPYSTDKSVNPRTYATLNGLTAVHSIGEVWALIWHEIYAALIAEHGFTTEKNNPDSNAGNVVALHLFIDGMKLQPCNPTFITARNAVIQADANRYNGANKCLLWRAYAKRGLGYGATTTKVDSTTLPSDC
;
A
#
# COMPACT_ATOMS: atom_id res chain seq x y z
N MET A 1 11.09 -33.21 -22.56
CA MET A 1 10.06 -34.05 -21.92
C MET A 1 9.58 -33.52 -20.57
N ALA A 2 10.41 -32.90 -19.74
CA ALA A 2 9.96 -32.35 -18.43
C ALA A 2 8.98 -31.15 -18.54
N GLN A 3 9.04 -30.34 -19.61
CA GLN A 3 8.06 -29.27 -19.85
C GLN A 3 6.72 -29.75 -20.44
N LEU A 4 6.65 -30.97 -21.01
CA LEU A 4 5.39 -31.54 -21.49
C LEU A 4 4.59 -32.21 -20.37
N VAL A 5 5.26 -32.68 -19.32
CA VAL A 5 4.62 -33.34 -18.16
C VAL A 5 4.03 -32.29 -17.20
N LEU A 6 4.61 -31.09 -17.11
CA LEU A 6 4.09 -30.01 -16.27
C LEU A 6 2.86 -29.32 -16.90
N ALA A 7 2.79 -29.22 -18.23
CA ALA A 7 1.62 -28.72 -18.96
C ALA A 7 0.43 -29.71 -18.94
N ALA A 8 0.72 -31.03 -18.93
CA ALA A 8 -0.31 -32.05 -18.82
C ALA A 8 -0.91 -32.16 -17.41
N THR A 9 -0.13 -31.82 -16.37
CA THR A 9 -0.58 -31.86 -14.97
C THR A 9 -1.36 -30.61 -14.56
N THR A 10 -1.09 -29.43 -15.15
CA THR A 10 -1.93 -28.24 -15.00
C THR A 10 -3.19 -28.30 -15.88
N ALA A 11 -3.13 -28.88 -17.08
CA ALA A 11 -4.32 -29.11 -17.90
C ALA A 11 -5.28 -30.13 -17.27
N ALA A 12 -4.77 -31.14 -16.55
CA ALA A 12 -5.60 -32.10 -15.81
C ALA A 12 -6.30 -31.51 -14.57
N ALA A 13 -5.75 -30.42 -14.00
CA ALA A 13 -6.37 -29.70 -12.89
C ALA A 13 -7.40 -28.63 -13.33
N LEU A 14 -7.33 -28.17 -14.60
CA LEU A 14 -8.20 -27.14 -15.18
C LEU A 14 -9.32 -27.69 -16.07
N ALA A 15 -9.24 -28.97 -16.47
CA ALA A 15 -10.25 -29.63 -17.30
C ALA A 15 -11.68 -29.64 -16.72
N PRO A 16 -11.92 -29.74 -15.39
CA PRO A 16 -13.28 -29.77 -14.86
C PRO A 16 -14.04 -28.45 -15.06
N HIS A 17 -13.37 -27.29 -14.93
CA HIS A 17 -14.04 -25.98 -14.95
C HIS A 17 -14.10 -25.33 -16.34
N ALA A 18 -13.14 -25.61 -17.22
CA ALA A 18 -13.23 -25.16 -18.62
C ALA A 18 -14.34 -25.89 -19.40
N ALA A 19 -14.60 -27.17 -19.05
CA ALA A 19 -15.72 -27.93 -19.60
C ALA A 19 -17.07 -27.35 -19.15
N GLU A 20 -17.21 -26.91 -17.88
CA GLU A 20 -18.43 -26.28 -17.38
C GLU A 20 -18.79 -24.98 -18.12
N VAL A 21 -17.80 -24.13 -18.44
CA VAL A 21 -18.01 -22.83 -19.09
C VAL A 21 -18.36 -22.98 -20.59
N VAL A 22 -17.70 -23.90 -21.31
CA VAL A 22 -18.02 -24.21 -22.72
C VAL A 22 -19.40 -24.88 -22.83
N THR A 23 -19.76 -25.70 -21.84
CA THR A 23 -21.11 -26.25 -21.73
C THR A 23 -22.11 -25.12 -21.57
N LEU A 24 -21.88 -24.18 -20.65
CA LEU A 24 -22.75 -23.01 -20.41
C LEU A 24 -23.03 -22.18 -21.68
N ALA A 25 -22.00 -21.84 -22.46
CA ALA A 25 -22.16 -21.04 -23.68
C ALA A 25 -22.98 -21.76 -24.77
N THR A 26 -22.81 -23.09 -24.86
CA THR A 26 -23.58 -23.92 -25.79
C THR A 26 -25.03 -24.07 -25.33
N THR A 27 -25.25 -24.17 -24.01
CA THR A 27 -26.59 -24.17 -23.39
C THR A 27 -27.33 -22.86 -23.65
N VAL A 28 -26.67 -21.70 -23.57
CA VAL A 28 -27.29 -20.38 -23.82
C VAL A 28 -27.79 -20.27 -25.25
N SER A 29 -27.01 -20.70 -26.25
CA SER A 29 -27.41 -20.67 -27.67
C SER A 29 -28.59 -21.62 -27.97
N GLN A 30 -28.57 -22.83 -27.39
CA GLN A 30 -29.71 -23.76 -27.49
C GLN A 30 -30.96 -23.21 -26.79
N ALA A 31 -30.80 -22.61 -25.60
CA ALA A 31 -31.89 -22.04 -24.83
C ALA A 31 -32.57 -20.86 -25.53
N VAL A 32 -31.81 -19.98 -26.22
CA VAL A 32 -32.37 -18.87 -27.02
C VAL A 32 -33.18 -19.40 -28.21
N THR A 33 -32.73 -20.48 -28.85
CA THR A 33 -33.44 -21.11 -29.98
C THR A 33 -34.73 -21.78 -29.53
N ILE A 34 -34.67 -22.52 -28.42
CA ILE A 34 -35.80 -23.14 -27.72
C ILE A 34 -36.84 -22.06 -27.39
N PHE A 35 -36.43 -21.01 -26.65
CA PHE A 35 -37.26 -19.90 -26.22
C PHE A 35 -38.04 -19.25 -27.38
N THR A 36 -37.37 -19.02 -28.52
CA THR A 36 -37.99 -18.40 -29.70
C THR A 36 -39.08 -19.28 -30.33
N LYS A 37 -38.95 -20.61 -30.27
CA LYS A 37 -39.90 -21.58 -30.83
C LYS A 37 -41.10 -21.82 -29.90
N SER A 38 -40.88 -21.81 -28.59
CA SER A 38 -41.94 -21.90 -27.57
C SER A 38 -42.87 -20.69 -27.63
N LEU A 39 -42.29 -19.49 -27.77
CA LEU A 39 -42.99 -18.20 -27.84
C LEU A 39 -44.06 -18.15 -28.92
N LYS A 40 -43.77 -18.70 -30.11
CA LYS A 40 -44.71 -18.72 -31.23
C LYS A 40 -45.86 -19.71 -30.97
N THR A 41 -45.54 -20.88 -30.44
CA THR A 41 -46.51 -21.97 -30.21
C THR A 41 -47.49 -21.66 -29.08
N ALA A 42 -47.03 -21.02 -28.00
CA ALA A 42 -47.86 -20.64 -26.84
C ALA A 42 -48.91 -19.58 -27.21
N ARG A 43 -48.50 -18.57 -27.99
CA ARG A 43 -49.38 -17.48 -28.44
C ARG A 43 -50.44 -17.98 -29.40
N ASP A 44 -50.08 -18.83 -30.35
CA ASP A 44 -51.01 -19.33 -31.38
C ASP A 44 -52.10 -20.28 -30.83
N ARG A 45 -51.86 -20.99 -29.71
CA ARG A 45 -52.80 -22.00 -29.16
C ARG A 45 -53.83 -21.46 -28.14
N HIS A 46 -53.62 -20.28 -27.56
CA HIS A 46 -54.47 -19.76 -26.46
C HIS A 46 -55.36 -18.56 -26.83
N HIS A 47 -55.85 -18.51 -28.07
CA HIS A 47 -56.69 -17.44 -28.65
C HIS A 47 -58.15 -17.33 -28.13
N SER A 48 -58.52 -17.95 -27.00
CA SER A 48 -59.85 -17.74 -26.40
C SER A 48 -59.79 -16.71 -25.26
N ALA A 49 -60.82 -15.87 -25.17
CA ALA A 49 -60.93 -14.73 -24.24
C ALA A 49 -61.03 -15.09 -22.74
N GLN A 50 -60.64 -16.30 -22.33
CA GLN A 50 -60.94 -16.86 -21.01
C GLN A 50 -59.81 -16.85 -19.99
N ASP A 51 -58.63 -16.26 -20.25
CA ASP A 51 -57.65 -16.14 -19.16
C ASP A 51 -56.64 -14.99 -19.31
N ILE A 52 -57.09 -13.76 -19.10
CA ILE A 52 -56.23 -12.55 -19.03
C ILE A 52 -55.13 -12.71 -17.97
N GLY A 53 -55.42 -13.43 -16.88
CA GLY A 53 -54.46 -13.72 -15.81
C GLY A 53 -53.33 -14.60 -16.31
N PHE A 54 -53.64 -15.70 -16.99
CA PHE A 54 -52.65 -16.60 -17.59
C PHE A 54 -51.78 -15.88 -18.64
N GLN A 55 -52.40 -15.10 -19.53
CA GLN A 55 -51.66 -14.33 -20.56
C GLN A 55 -50.72 -13.29 -19.94
N THR A 56 -51.18 -12.61 -18.88
CA THR A 56 -50.34 -11.65 -18.15
C THR A 56 -49.18 -12.35 -17.45
N TRP A 57 -49.41 -13.52 -16.87
CA TRP A 57 -48.37 -14.31 -16.23
C TRP A 57 -47.33 -14.79 -17.24
N ILE A 58 -47.75 -15.29 -18.41
CA ILE A 58 -46.83 -15.69 -19.50
C ILE A 58 -45.94 -14.52 -19.89
N ARG A 59 -46.49 -13.33 -20.16
CA ARG A 59 -45.67 -12.16 -20.51
C ARG A 59 -44.62 -11.84 -19.45
N LYS A 60 -44.98 -11.90 -18.16
CA LYS A 60 -44.03 -11.67 -17.06
C LYS A 60 -43.00 -12.79 -16.94
N ALA A 61 -43.37 -14.04 -17.25
CA ALA A 61 -42.46 -15.17 -17.28
C ALA A 61 -41.45 -15.03 -18.44
N GLU A 62 -41.90 -14.55 -19.60
CA GLU A 62 -41.05 -14.22 -20.74
C GLU A 62 -40.03 -13.12 -20.39
N GLU A 63 -40.48 -12.05 -19.72
CA GLU A 63 -39.62 -10.95 -19.26
C GLU A 63 -38.54 -11.43 -18.28
N ARG A 64 -38.92 -12.25 -17.29
CA ARG A 64 -37.96 -12.83 -16.34
C ARG A 64 -36.94 -13.73 -17.02
N SER A 65 -37.38 -14.55 -17.97
CA SER A 65 -36.49 -15.48 -18.69
C SER A 65 -35.52 -14.74 -19.60
N ARG A 66 -35.99 -13.70 -20.29
CA ARG A 66 -35.13 -12.82 -21.08
C ARG A 66 -34.07 -12.15 -20.21
N ALA A 67 -34.49 -11.55 -19.10
CA ALA A 67 -33.57 -10.92 -18.16
C ALA A 67 -32.53 -11.92 -17.62
N TYR A 68 -32.94 -13.17 -17.38
CA TYR A 68 -32.06 -14.26 -16.98
C TYR A 68 -31.01 -14.60 -18.04
N TYR A 69 -31.40 -14.68 -19.32
CA TYR A 69 -30.46 -15.00 -20.39
C TYR A 69 -29.56 -13.82 -20.80
N GLU A 70 -30.03 -12.58 -20.65
CA GLU A 70 -29.26 -11.37 -20.99
C GLU A 70 -28.30 -10.96 -19.87
N ASN A 71 -28.74 -11.05 -18.60
CA ASN A 71 -28.01 -10.49 -17.46
C ASN A 71 -27.55 -11.55 -16.44
N GLY A 72 -27.86 -12.82 -16.67
CA GLY A 72 -27.63 -13.89 -15.70
C GLY A 72 -28.66 -13.93 -14.57
N PRO A 73 -28.45 -14.75 -13.53
CA PRO A 73 -29.37 -14.89 -12.41
C PRO A 73 -29.55 -13.57 -11.64
N SER A 74 -30.80 -13.19 -11.38
CA SER A 74 -31.14 -11.97 -10.61
C SER A 74 -31.05 -12.14 -9.09
N GLY A 75 -30.69 -13.34 -8.63
CA GLY A 75 -30.62 -13.73 -7.23
C GLY A 75 -30.27 -15.21 -7.09
N PRO A 76 -30.22 -15.74 -5.85
CA PRO A 76 -29.81 -17.13 -5.58
C PRO A 76 -30.74 -18.17 -6.21
N VAL A 77 -31.98 -17.79 -6.52
CA VAL A 77 -32.93 -18.59 -7.29
C VAL A 77 -33.52 -17.76 -8.42
N SER A 78 -33.79 -18.38 -9.56
CA SER A 78 -34.40 -17.77 -10.74
C SER A 78 -35.44 -18.70 -11.34
N TRP A 79 -36.42 -18.14 -12.05
CA TRP A 79 -37.47 -18.89 -12.73
C TRP A 79 -37.36 -18.68 -14.22
N VAL A 80 -37.23 -19.77 -14.97
CA VAL A 80 -36.99 -19.75 -16.42
C VAL A 80 -38.13 -20.44 -17.15
N PHE A 81 -38.80 -19.70 -18.03
CA PHE A 81 -39.93 -20.14 -18.83
C PHE A 81 -39.46 -21.12 -19.90
N THR A 82 -40.16 -22.25 -20.00
CA THR A 82 -39.91 -23.31 -20.98
C THR A 82 -41.21 -23.98 -21.43
N HIS A 83 -41.11 -24.93 -22.34
CA HIS A 83 -42.21 -25.74 -22.83
C HIS A 83 -41.83 -27.20 -23.02
N GLY A 84 -42.83 -28.09 -22.91
CA GLY A 84 -42.64 -29.51 -23.14
C GLY A 84 -41.49 -30.06 -22.30
N THR A 85 -40.62 -30.87 -22.89
CA THR A 85 -39.48 -31.51 -22.20
C THR A 85 -38.18 -30.69 -22.25
N GLU A 86 -38.23 -29.43 -22.71
CA GLU A 86 -37.07 -28.57 -22.96
C GLU A 86 -36.54 -27.87 -21.68
N ILE A 87 -36.34 -28.65 -20.63
CA ILE A 87 -35.87 -28.15 -19.33
C ILE A 87 -34.44 -27.56 -19.48
N PRO A 88 -34.13 -26.39 -18.89
CA PRO A 88 -32.76 -25.83 -18.90
C PRO A 88 -31.74 -26.78 -18.25
N GLN A 89 -30.49 -26.79 -18.73
CA GLN A 89 -29.47 -27.71 -18.21
C GLN A 89 -29.08 -27.41 -16.74
N ASN A 90 -29.21 -26.16 -16.33
CA ASN A 90 -28.94 -25.66 -14.98
C ASN A 90 -30.20 -25.62 -14.09
N ALA A 91 -31.28 -26.28 -14.49
CA ALA A 91 -32.44 -26.44 -13.63
C ALA A 91 -32.08 -27.21 -12.35
N LEU A 92 -32.56 -26.74 -11.21
CA LEU A 92 -32.25 -27.36 -9.91
C LEU A 92 -32.93 -28.73 -9.82
N VAL A 93 -32.13 -29.79 -9.69
CA VAL A 93 -32.64 -31.13 -9.43
C VAL A 93 -33.22 -31.17 -8.01
N CYS A 94 -34.53 -31.36 -7.91
CA CYS A 94 -35.26 -31.30 -6.64
C CYS A 94 -35.71 -32.67 -6.14
N GLY A 95 -35.48 -33.72 -6.93
CA GLY A 95 -35.80 -35.09 -6.60
C GLY A 95 -35.51 -36.04 -7.75
N GLU A 96 -35.94 -37.29 -7.61
CA GLU A 96 -35.77 -38.35 -8.58
C GLU A 96 -36.99 -39.27 -8.56
N ASP A 97 -37.39 -39.81 -9.70
CA ASP A 97 -38.42 -40.85 -9.76
C ASP A 97 -37.85 -42.25 -9.47
N ILE A 98 -38.71 -43.26 -9.47
CA ILE A 98 -38.35 -44.66 -9.19
C ILE A 98 -37.30 -45.24 -10.16
N ASP A 99 -37.20 -44.67 -11.36
CA ASP A 99 -36.26 -45.10 -12.39
C ASP A 99 -34.95 -44.28 -12.36
N GLY A 100 -34.81 -43.37 -11.39
CA GLY A 100 -33.64 -42.50 -11.22
C GLY A 100 -33.64 -41.28 -12.14
N ASN A 101 -34.76 -40.96 -12.81
CA ASN A 101 -34.82 -39.75 -13.63
C ASN A 101 -34.97 -38.52 -12.75
N ALA A 102 -34.18 -37.49 -13.03
CA ALA A 102 -34.21 -36.22 -12.32
C ALA A 102 -35.60 -35.54 -12.43
N LEU A 103 -36.10 -35.08 -11.27
CA LEU A 103 -37.31 -34.28 -11.15
C LEU A 103 -36.96 -32.84 -10.78
N TYR A 104 -37.59 -31.89 -11.48
CA TYR A 104 -37.39 -30.45 -11.31
C TYR A 104 -38.67 -29.80 -10.78
N VAL A 105 -38.57 -28.64 -10.14
CA VAL A 105 -39.76 -27.87 -9.77
C VAL A 105 -40.24 -27.04 -10.96
N CYS A 106 -41.51 -27.20 -11.33
CA CYS A 106 -42.16 -26.37 -12.35
C CYS A 106 -43.30 -25.55 -11.75
N ARG A 107 -43.54 -24.34 -12.25
CA ARG A 107 -44.70 -23.52 -11.85
C ARG A 107 -45.47 -22.96 -13.05
N THR A 108 -46.77 -22.77 -12.85
CA THR A 108 -47.67 -22.18 -13.85
C THR A 108 -48.78 -21.38 -13.17
N PHE A 109 -49.44 -20.52 -13.93
CA PHE A 109 -50.62 -19.82 -13.45
C PHE A 109 -51.87 -20.68 -13.60
N HIS A 110 -52.63 -20.84 -12.54
CA HIS A 110 -53.89 -21.57 -12.54
C HIS A 110 -54.87 -20.96 -11.55
N ARG A 111 -56.11 -20.67 -11.99
CA ARG A 111 -57.23 -20.19 -11.15
C ARG A 111 -56.87 -19.02 -10.21
N GLY A 112 -56.13 -18.03 -10.71
CA GLY A 112 -55.82 -16.81 -9.95
C GLY A 112 -54.55 -16.87 -9.12
N GLY A 113 -53.88 -18.02 -9.02
CA GLY A 113 -52.62 -18.20 -8.30
C GLY A 113 -51.52 -18.79 -9.17
N VAL A 114 -50.29 -18.81 -8.65
CA VAL A 114 -49.15 -19.50 -9.25
C VAL A 114 -48.91 -20.79 -8.48
N HIS A 115 -49.19 -21.92 -9.12
CA HIS A 115 -49.04 -23.24 -8.53
C HIS A 115 -47.86 -23.99 -9.14
N PHE A 116 -47.26 -24.88 -8.36
CA PHE A 116 -46.10 -25.63 -8.79
C PHE A 116 -46.17 -27.11 -8.42
N GLY A 117 -45.40 -27.90 -9.15
CA GLY A 117 -45.31 -29.34 -9.07
C GLY A 117 -43.98 -29.82 -9.61
N LYS A 118 -44.00 -30.86 -10.43
CA LYS A 118 -42.80 -31.54 -10.92
C LYS A 118 -42.72 -31.56 -12.44
N ALA A 119 -41.51 -31.35 -12.97
CA ALA A 119 -41.18 -31.52 -14.37
C ALA A 119 -40.12 -32.61 -14.55
N SER A 120 -40.14 -33.26 -15.70
CA SER A 120 -39.14 -34.24 -16.10
C SER A 120 -38.99 -34.24 -17.61
N ARG A 121 -37.76 -34.47 -18.08
CA ARG A 121 -37.47 -34.69 -19.51
C ARG A 121 -38.14 -35.96 -20.04
N GLY A 122 -38.51 -36.90 -19.15
CA GLY A 122 -39.19 -38.14 -19.50
C GLY A 122 -40.72 -38.04 -19.59
N TYR A 123 -41.32 -36.89 -19.26
CA TYR A 123 -42.78 -36.74 -19.29
C TYR A 123 -43.32 -36.40 -20.68
N LYS A 124 -44.54 -36.86 -20.97
CA LYS A 124 -45.20 -36.65 -22.27
C LYS A 124 -45.45 -35.17 -22.58
N THR A 125 -45.95 -34.43 -21.61
CA THR A 125 -46.24 -32.98 -21.69
C THR A 125 -45.16 -32.12 -21.04
N GLY A 126 -44.17 -32.75 -20.38
CA GLY A 126 -43.03 -32.09 -19.75
C GLY A 126 -43.19 -31.83 -18.26
N ALA A 127 -44.36 -31.36 -17.84
CA ALA A 127 -44.61 -30.96 -16.46
C ALA A 127 -46.03 -31.28 -15.98
N MET A 128 -46.17 -31.36 -14.66
CA MET A 128 -47.44 -31.61 -13.99
C MET A 128 -47.47 -30.94 -12.61
N PHE A 129 -48.66 -30.54 -12.16
CA PHE A 129 -48.85 -29.97 -10.84
C PHE A 129 -50.14 -30.44 -10.18
N GLY A 130 -50.16 -30.36 -8.84
CA GLY A 130 -51.29 -30.80 -8.02
C GLY A 130 -52.25 -29.65 -7.77
N TYR A 131 -53.53 -29.87 -8.03
CA TYR A 131 -54.59 -28.94 -7.66
C TYR A 131 -55.88 -29.69 -7.35
N ASP A 132 -56.51 -29.37 -6.22
CA ASP A 132 -57.79 -29.93 -5.78
C ASP A 132 -57.81 -31.48 -5.79
N GLY A 133 -56.72 -32.09 -5.33
CA GLY A 133 -56.59 -33.55 -5.24
C GLY A 133 -56.25 -34.26 -6.55
N LYS A 134 -56.13 -33.52 -7.66
CA LYS A 134 -55.83 -34.06 -9.00
C LYS A 134 -54.47 -33.62 -9.48
N GLU A 135 -53.85 -34.45 -10.30
CA GLU A 135 -52.65 -34.10 -11.08
C GLU A 135 -53.08 -33.56 -12.44
N LEU A 136 -52.58 -32.37 -12.79
CA LEU A 136 -52.87 -31.69 -14.05
C LEU A 136 -51.58 -31.57 -14.87
N GLU A 137 -51.61 -32.06 -16.09
CA GLU A 137 -50.50 -31.96 -17.05
C GLU A 137 -50.47 -30.56 -17.69
N ILE A 138 -49.26 -30.01 -17.87
CA ILE A 138 -49.04 -28.69 -18.43
C ILE A 138 -47.87 -28.69 -19.43
N GLU A 139 -48.06 -27.96 -20.53
CA GLU A 139 -47.05 -27.83 -21.59
C GLU A 139 -46.18 -26.57 -21.41
N PHE A 140 -46.72 -25.49 -20.80
CA PHE A 140 -46.02 -24.22 -20.61
C PHE A 140 -45.85 -23.89 -19.12
N TYR A 141 -44.62 -23.67 -18.69
CA TYR A 141 -44.26 -23.52 -17.29
C TYR A 141 -42.92 -22.81 -17.10
N GLU A 142 -42.68 -22.29 -15.90
CA GLU A 142 -41.34 -21.89 -15.47
C GLU A 142 -40.70 -23.01 -14.65
N VAL A 143 -39.40 -23.22 -14.83
CA VAL A 143 -38.58 -24.13 -14.03
C VAL A 143 -37.69 -23.35 -13.07
N LEU A 144 -37.51 -23.87 -11.86
CA LEU A 144 -36.58 -23.32 -10.89
C LEU A 144 -35.13 -23.59 -11.30
N VAL A 145 -34.33 -22.53 -11.38
CA VAL A 145 -32.90 -22.55 -11.64
C VAL A 145 -32.19 -21.94 -10.43
N ALA A 146 -31.18 -22.63 -9.90
CA ALA A 146 -30.41 -22.18 -8.76
C ALA A 146 -29.04 -22.87 -8.73
N ASP A 147 -28.04 -22.22 -8.15
CA ASP A 147 -26.81 -22.91 -7.75
C ASP A 147 -27.11 -23.75 -6.50
N GLU A 148 -26.82 -25.05 -6.56
CA GLU A 148 -27.05 -25.99 -5.47
C GLU A 148 -26.33 -25.58 -4.16
N HIS A 149 -25.26 -24.78 -4.24
CA HIS A 149 -24.54 -24.26 -3.07
C HIS A 149 -25.24 -23.07 -2.40
N THR A 150 -26.23 -22.46 -3.06
CA THR A 150 -26.98 -21.32 -2.51
C THR A 150 -28.27 -21.73 -1.81
N VAL A 151 -28.66 -23.00 -1.95
CA VAL A 151 -29.86 -23.58 -1.37
C VAL A 151 -29.54 -24.84 -0.59
N ARG A 152 -30.45 -25.25 0.31
CA ARG A 152 -30.39 -26.56 0.96
C ARG A 152 -31.78 -27.04 1.35
N TRP A 153 -31.88 -28.33 1.62
CA TRP A 153 -33.12 -28.96 2.07
C TRP A 153 -33.12 -29.11 3.59
N GLU A 154 -34.16 -28.59 4.23
CA GLU A 154 -34.34 -28.65 5.68
C GLU A 154 -35.57 -29.48 6.04
N SER A 155 -35.45 -30.33 7.04
CA SER A 155 -36.58 -31.12 7.52
C SER A 155 -37.66 -30.21 8.11
N ALA A 156 -38.90 -30.41 7.67
CA ALA A 156 -40.07 -29.72 8.19
C ALA A 156 -41.13 -30.74 8.62
N THR A 157 -41.90 -30.37 9.63
CA THR A 157 -42.98 -31.20 10.17
C THR A 157 -44.29 -30.43 10.14
N TYR A 158 -45.41 -31.15 10.25
CA TYR A 158 -46.73 -30.54 10.42
C TYR A 158 -46.97 -30.18 11.90
N PRO A 159 -47.57 -29.01 12.23
CA PRO A 159 -47.98 -27.93 11.33
C PRO A 159 -46.79 -27.14 10.77
N PHE A 160 -46.90 -26.72 9.50
CA PHE A 160 -45.87 -25.90 8.87
C PHE A 160 -45.87 -24.49 9.44
N ILE A 161 -44.68 -23.97 9.78
CA ILE A 161 -44.50 -22.63 10.35
C ILE A 161 -43.54 -21.85 9.48
N VAL A 162 -43.97 -20.69 8.99
CA VAL A 162 -43.11 -19.77 8.24
C VAL A 162 -42.11 -19.12 9.21
N ARG A 163 -40.84 -19.52 9.12
CA ARG A 163 -39.72 -18.99 9.90
C ARG A 163 -38.42 -19.19 9.14
N LYS A 164 -37.30 -18.69 9.68
CA LYS A 164 -35.97 -19.14 9.25
C LYS A 164 -35.73 -20.58 9.73
N TYR A 165 -35.16 -21.41 8.86
CA TYR A 165 -34.81 -22.80 9.15
C TYR A 165 -33.29 -22.90 9.20
N ASN A 166 -32.74 -23.11 10.41
CA ASN A 166 -31.28 -23.10 10.66
C ASN A 166 -30.57 -21.86 10.07
N GLY A 167 -31.18 -20.68 10.20
CA GLY A 167 -30.67 -19.42 9.65
C GLY A 167 -31.00 -19.16 8.18
N GLY A 168 -31.43 -20.19 7.43
CA GLY A 168 -31.85 -20.07 6.04
C GLY A 168 -33.26 -19.53 5.85
N THR A 169 -33.51 -18.87 4.72
CA THR A 169 -34.81 -18.27 4.37
C THR A 169 -35.58 -19.21 3.44
N LEU A 170 -36.85 -19.48 3.71
CA LEU A 170 -37.67 -20.36 2.86
C LEU A 170 -37.75 -19.86 1.40
N VAL A 171 -37.69 -20.79 0.44
CA VAL A 171 -37.89 -20.47 -0.98
C VAL A 171 -39.38 -20.52 -1.33
N GLU A 172 -39.94 -19.37 -1.69
CA GLU A 172 -41.30 -19.25 -2.20
C GLU A 172 -41.37 -19.75 -3.65
N GLY A 173 -42.29 -20.70 -3.90
CA GLY A 173 -42.50 -21.28 -5.23
C GLY A 173 -43.64 -20.64 -6.02
N GLY A 174 -44.58 -20.02 -5.33
CA GLY A 174 -45.80 -19.46 -5.90
C GLY A 174 -46.78 -19.04 -4.82
N ASN A 175 -48.04 -18.85 -5.18
CA ASN A 175 -49.08 -18.34 -4.30
C ASN A 175 -50.46 -18.87 -4.64
N GLU A 176 -51.34 -18.87 -3.64
CA GLU A 176 -52.77 -19.10 -3.80
C GLU A 176 -53.46 -17.86 -4.41
N HIS A 177 -54.72 -18.02 -4.82
CA HIS A 177 -55.52 -16.95 -5.43
C HIS A 177 -55.69 -15.70 -4.54
N ASP A 178 -55.58 -15.86 -3.22
CA ASP A 178 -55.66 -14.78 -2.22
C ASP A 178 -54.29 -14.13 -1.95
N GLY A 179 -53.24 -14.58 -2.64
CA GLY A 179 -51.86 -14.11 -2.46
C GLY A 179 -51.08 -14.83 -1.37
N SER A 180 -51.66 -15.82 -0.68
CA SER A 180 -50.96 -16.58 0.35
C SER A 180 -49.77 -17.36 -0.25
N PRO A 181 -48.57 -17.29 0.35
CA PRO A 181 -47.37 -17.90 -0.21
C PRO A 181 -47.39 -19.43 -0.11
N LEU A 182 -46.88 -20.07 -1.15
CA LEU A 182 -46.64 -21.50 -1.25
C LEU A 182 -45.13 -21.75 -1.30
N PHE A 183 -44.62 -22.65 -0.47
CA PHE A 183 -43.20 -22.94 -0.33
C PHE A 183 -42.82 -24.28 -0.94
N ILE A 184 -41.62 -24.34 -1.50
CA ILE A 184 -41.11 -25.53 -2.19
C ILE A 184 -40.80 -26.61 -1.16
N ALA A 185 -41.40 -27.78 -1.36
CA ALA A 185 -41.20 -28.96 -0.54
C ALA A 185 -40.81 -30.17 -1.39
N ARG A 186 -40.25 -31.19 -0.75
CA ARG A 186 -40.09 -32.52 -1.33
C ARG A 186 -40.34 -33.60 -0.29
N ALA A 187 -40.85 -34.73 -0.73
CA ALA A 187 -41.07 -35.88 0.13
C ALA A 187 -40.73 -37.18 -0.60
N PHE A 188 -40.23 -38.16 0.15
CA PHE A 188 -40.01 -39.50 -0.38
C PHE A 188 -41.36 -40.24 -0.45
N TYR A 189 -41.68 -40.78 -1.62
CA TYR A 189 -42.90 -41.54 -1.84
C TYR A 189 -42.70 -42.56 -2.95
N TRP A 190 -43.08 -43.82 -2.69
CA TRP A 190 -43.10 -44.91 -3.68
C TRP A 190 -41.79 -45.09 -4.46
N GLY A 191 -40.65 -45.07 -3.77
CA GLY A 191 -39.34 -45.35 -4.37
C GLY A 191 -38.64 -44.14 -4.99
N GLY A 192 -39.25 -42.94 -4.96
CA GLY A 192 -38.64 -41.71 -5.44
C GLY A 192 -38.81 -40.53 -4.47
N THR A 193 -38.04 -39.46 -4.71
CA THR A 193 -38.19 -38.18 -4.00
C THR A 193 -38.93 -37.21 -4.90
N HIS A 194 -40.15 -36.83 -4.52
CA HIS A 194 -41.02 -36.01 -5.36
C HIS A 194 -41.11 -34.57 -4.85
N PRO A 195 -40.85 -33.56 -5.72
CA PRO A 195 -41.10 -32.17 -5.37
C PRO A 195 -42.60 -31.86 -5.34
N GLY A 196 -42.97 -30.91 -4.50
CA GLY A 196 -44.33 -30.50 -4.24
C GLY A 196 -44.39 -29.18 -3.46
N LYS A 197 -45.55 -28.87 -2.88
CA LYS A 197 -45.82 -27.58 -2.22
C LYS A 197 -46.27 -27.75 -0.77
N THR A 198 -45.90 -26.81 0.09
CA THR A 198 -46.39 -26.70 1.47
C THR A 198 -46.74 -25.25 1.80
N SER A 199 -47.56 -25.02 2.81
CA SER A 199 -47.83 -23.70 3.37
C SER A 199 -48.42 -23.83 4.77
N SER A 200 -48.57 -22.71 5.48
CA SER A 200 -49.24 -22.68 6.78
C SER A 200 -50.71 -23.11 6.71
N MET A 201 -51.31 -23.09 5.53
CA MET A 201 -52.70 -23.47 5.27
C MET A 201 -52.85 -24.94 4.85
N LEU A 202 -51.76 -25.61 4.47
CA LEU A 202 -51.76 -26.99 4.02
C LEU A 202 -51.51 -27.96 5.18
N LYS A 203 -52.03 -29.18 5.03
CA LYS A 203 -51.90 -30.25 6.04
C LYS A 203 -50.53 -30.95 5.98
N GLY A 204 -49.59 -30.52 5.17
CA GLY A 204 -48.30 -31.16 4.92
C GLY A 204 -47.75 -30.75 3.57
N ALA A 205 -46.73 -31.47 3.08
CA ALA A 205 -46.27 -31.30 1.70
C ALA A 205 -47.15 -32.08 0.74
N ASN A 206 -47.79 -31.38 -0.18
CA ASN A 206 -48.57 -31.99 -1.24
C ASN A 206 -47.68 -32.25 -2.46
N ILE A 207 -47.45 -33.54 -2.75
CA ILE A 207 -46.70 -34.02 -3.91
C ILE A 207 -47.67 -34.66 -4.91
N THR A 208 -47.31 -34.71 -6.19
CA THR A 208 -48.13 -35.41 -7.19
C THR A 208 -47.50 -36.75 -7.57
N PHE A 209 -48.31 -37.79 -7.68
CA PHE A 209 -47.88 -39.12 -8.11
C PHE A 209 -49.06 -39.93 -8.66
N ALA A 210 -48.87 -40.55 -9.84
CA ALA A 210 -49.82 -41.44 -10.49
C ALA A 210 -51.25 -40.86 -10.62
N GLY A 211 -51.36 -39.61 -11.09
CA GLY A 211 -52.65 -38.96 -11.34
C GLY A 211 -53.31 -38.33 -10.11
N LYS A 212 -52.69 -38.41 -8.92
CA LYS A 212 -53.25 -37.92 -7.66
C LYS A 212 -52.27 -37.05 -6.88
N GLU A 213 -52.83 -36.17 -6.05
CA GLU A 213 -52.08 -35.39 -5.07
C GLU A 213 -52.06 -36.14 -3.72
N HIS A 214 -50.87 -36.31 -3.15
CA HIS A 214 -50.65 -36.99 -1.88
C HIS A 214 -50.09 -36.01 -0.86
N CYS A 215 -50.69 -35.96 0.32
CA CYS A 215 -50.26 -35.09 1.41
C CYS A 215 -49.33 -35.83 2.37
N MET A 216 -48.06 -35.42 2.42
CA MET A 216 -47.00 -36.04 3.19
C MET A 216 -46.74 -35.25 4.48
N LYS A 217 -46.63 -35.96 5.61
CA LYS A 217 -46.38 -35.35 6.93
C LYS A 217 -44.90 -35.17 7.23
N ASP A 218 -44.06 -36.06 6.70
CA ASP A 218 -42.61 -35.99 6.76
C ASP A 218 -42.10 -35.53 5.41
N TYR A 219 -41.47 -34.35 5.40
CA TYR A 219 -41.00 -33.71 4.18
C TYR A 219 -39.86 -32.74 4.48
N GLN A 220 -39.21 -32.30 3.42
CA GLN A 220 -38.19 -31.26 3.48
C GLN A 220 -38.68 -30.03 2.73
N VAL A 221 -38.23 -28.86 3.15
CA VAL A 221 -38.45 -27.58 2.47
C VAL A 221 -37.15 -27.01 1.96
N LEU A 222 -37.22 -26.32 0.83
CA LEU A 222 -36.07 -25.66 0.23
C LEU A 222 -35.83 -24.31 0.91
N VAL A 223 -34.60 -24.06 1.34
CA VAL A 223 -34.20 -22.82 2.00
C VAL A 223 -32.96 -22.22 1.31
N LEU A 224 -32.93 -20.91 1.19
CA LEU A 224 -31.76 -20.12 0.83
C LEU A 224 -30.75 -20.14 1.98
N ASN A 225 -29.48 -20.36 1.66
CA ASN A 225 -28.39 -20.14 2.60
C ASN A 225 -28.32 -18.64 2.96
N ASP A 226 -28.01 -18.30 4.22
CA ASP A 226 -27.81 -16.90 4.64
C ASP A 226 -26.58 -16.37 3.87
N PRO A 227 -26.67 -15.27 3.09
CA PRO A 227 -25.56 -14.82 2.25
C PRO A 227 -24.29 -14.44 3.03
N GLY A 228 -24.38 -14.33 4.37
CA GLY A 228 -23.24 -13.95 5.22
C GLY A 228 -22.78 -12.50 4.97
N TYR A 229 -21.68 -12.11 5.61
CA TYR A 229 -20.99 -10.86 5.26
C TYR A 229 -20.01 -11.14 4.13
N ALA A 230 -19.85 -10.18 3.21
CA ALA A 230 -18.81 -10.26 2.18
C ALA A 230 -17.41 -10.28 2.82
N ILE A 231 -16.44 -10.89 2.14
CA ILE A 231 -15.03 -10.77 2.51
C ILE A 231 -14.45 -9.59 1.73
N ALA A 232 -14.17 -8.48 2.41
CA ALA A 232 -13.80 -7.19 1.82
C ALA A 232 -12.58 -7.26 0.89
N ASN A 233 -11.62 -8.15 1.18
CA ASN A 233 -10.37 -8.28 0.43
C ASN A 233 -10.23 -9.60 -0.34
N ALA A 234 -11.34 -10.29 -0.64
CA ALA A 234 -11.34 -11.49 -1.49
C ALA A 234 -12.26 -11.28 -2.71
N VAL A 235 -11.69 -10.78 -3.79
CA VAL A 235 -12.38 -10.41 -5.04
C VAL A 235 -11.95 -11.33 -6.18
N ALA A 236 -12.87 -11.65 -7.08
CA ALA A 236 -12.58 -12.21 -8.40
C ALA A 236 -13.01 -11.25 -9.50
N ASN A 237 -12.17 -11.12 -10.52
CA ASN A 237 -12.38 -10.27 -11.68
C ASN A 237 -12.30 -11.14 -12.94
N VAL A 238 -13.19 -10.89 -13.89
CA VAL A 238 -13.21 -11.54 -15.20
C VAL A 238 -13.31 -10.47 -16.27
N ALA A 239 -12.36 -10.45 -17.20
CA ALA A 239 -12.43 -9.63 -18.40
C ALA A 239 -13.11 -10.42 -19.51
N VAL A 240 -14.15 -9.84 -20.12
CA VAL A 240 -14.96 -10.48 -21.16
C VAL A 240 -15.01 -9.58 -22.40
N GLU A 241 -14.81 -10.14 -23.58
CA GLU A 241 -14.97 -9.49 -24.88
C GLU A 241 -15.73 -10.45 -25.81
N ASP A 242 -16.76 -9.96 -26.50
CA ASP A 242 -17.61 -10.74 -27.40
C ASP A 242 -18.06 -12.09 -26.80
N ASP A 243 -18.56 -12.04 -25.56
CA ASP A 243 -19.01 -13.19 -24.76
C ASP A 243 -17.92 -14.26 -24.49
N LYS A 244 -16.65 -13.92 -24.68
CA LYS A 244 -15.50 -14.77 -24.35
C LYS A 244 -14.70 -14.21 -23.19
N ILE A 245 -14.36 -15.07 -22.25
CA ILE A 245 -13.45 -14.74 -21.14
C ILE A 245 -12.05 -14.55 -21.73
N LEU A 246 -11.55 -13.32 -21.68
CA LEU A 246 -10.20 -12.95 -22.10
C LEU A 246 -9.17 -13.23 -21.00
N SER A 247 -9.53 -12.91 -19.76
CA SER A 247 -8.68 -13.16 -18.59
C SER A 247 -9.52 -13.21 -17.32
N PHE A 248 -9.00 -13.89 -16.30
CA PHE A 248 -9.59 -13.87 -14.96
C PHE A 248 -8.49 -13.83 -13.90
N GLY A 249 -8.79 -13.22 -12.75
CA GLY A 249 -7.89 -13.17 -11.60
C GLY A 249 -8.70 -13.15 -10.31
N ALA A 250 -8.23 -13.84 -9.29
CA ALA A 250 -8.93 -13.92 -8.00
C ALA A 250 -7.96 -13.85 -6.83
N SER A 251 -8.46 -13.33 -5.71
CA SER A 251 -7.75 -13.16 -4.43
C SER A 251 -8.39 -14.01 -3.32
N PHE A 252 -8.98 -15.14 -3.68
CA PHE A 252 -9.62 -16.04 -2.72
C PHE A 252 -8.59 -16.63 -1.75
N VAL A 253 -8.93 -16.59 -0.47
CA VAL A 253 -8.11 -17.16 0.61
C VAL A 253 -8.74 -18.45 1.08
N LYS A 254 -7.93 -19.47 1.41
CA LYS A 254 -8.39 -20.69 2.09
C LYS A 254 -8.19 -20.51 3.60
N PRO A 255 -9.22 -20.11 4.36
CA PRO A 255 -9.02 -19.69 5.74
C PRO A 255 -8.66 -20.86 6.66
N LYS A 256 -7.71 -20.66 7.57
CA LYS A 256 -7.44 -21.55 8.70
C LYS A 256 -8.54 -21.49 9.76
N SER A 257 -9.15 -20.31 9.92
CA SER A 257 -10.30 -20.10 10.78
C SER A 257 -11.14 -18.92 10.31
N VAL A 258 -12.45 -18.96 10.58
CA VAL A 258 -13.39 -17.88 10.29
C VAL A 258 -14.04 -17.45 11.60
N ALA A 259 -13.99 -16.15 11.90
CA ALA A 259 -14.57 -15.59 13.11
C ALA A 259 -16.11 -15.64 13.11
N SER A 260 -16.71 -15.48 14.29
CA SER A 260 -18.16 -15.42 14.43
C SER A 260 -18.77 -14.24 13.67
N ALA A 261 -19.92 -14.46 13.03
CA ALA A 261 -20.73 -13.43 12.38
C ALA A 261 -21.42 -12.47 13.39
N THR A 262 -21.20 -12.62 14.69
CA THR A 262 -21.79 -11.75 15.72
C THR A 262 -20.75 -10.76 16.25
N PRO A 263 -20.88 -9.45 15.97
CA PRO A 263 -19.95 -8.45 16.49
C PRO A 263 -20.10 -8.34 18.02
N ARG A 264 -18.98 -8.30 18.73
CA ARG A 264 -18.89 -8.08 20.19
C ARG A 264 -18.37 -6.68 20.54
N PHE A 265 -17.59 -6.08 19.65
CA PHE A 265 -17.08 -4.73 19.78
C PHE A 265 -18.11 -3.73 19.24
N PRO A 266 -18.51 -2.69 20.00
CA PRO A 266 -19.52 -1.72 19.55
C PRO A 266 -19.04 -0.84 18.38
N LYS A 267 -19.94 -0.56 17.42
CA LYS A 267 -19.63 0.27 16.25
C LYS A 267 -19.14 1.68 16.61
N GLN A 268 -19.69 2.30 17.66
CA GLN A 268 -19.28 3.64 18.09
C GLN A 268 -17.82 3.67 18.56
N ASN A 269 -17.38 2.59 19.20
CA ASN A 269 -15.99 2.47 19.65
C ASN A 269 -15.06 2.25 18.46
N ALA A 270 -15.50 1.54 17.41
CA ALA A 270 -14.75 1.39 16.16
C ALA A 270 -14.58 2.75 15.45
N ILE A 271 -15.63 3.57 15.42
CA ILE A 271 -15.56 4.95 14.89
C ILE A 271 -14.53 5.77 15.66
N ALA A 272 -14.64 5.84 16.98
CA ALA A 272 -13.70 6.60 17.81
C ALA A 272 -12.25 6.14 17.60
N LYS A 273 -12.03 4.84 17.41
CA LYS A 273 -10.71 4.28 17.15
C LYS A 273 -10.15 4.69 15.78
N ALA A 274 -10.99 4.69 14.74
CA ALA A 274 -10.61 5.17 13.42
C ALA A 274 -10.25 6.67 13.42
N GLU A 275 -11.01 7.50 14.12
CA GLU A 275 -10.72 8.93 14.26
C GLU A 275 -9.40 9.20 15.00
N VAL A 276 -9.15 8.51 16.12
CA VAL A 276 -7.89 8.65 16.88
C VAL A 276 -6.69 8.18 16.05
N LEU A 277 -6.82 7.06 15.34
CA LEU A 277 -5.74 6.50 14.52
C LEU A 277 -5.30 7.44 13.40
N THR A 278 -6.25 8.13 12.77
CA THR A 278 -6.01 8.89 11.52
C THR A 278 -5.93 10.40 11.73
N GLY A 279 -6.38 10.90 12.89
CA GLY A 279 -6.61 12.33 13.11
C GLY A 279 -7.76 12.91 12.26
N ALA A 280 -8.47 12.06 11.50
CA ALA A 280 -9.61 12.42 10.67
C ALA A 280 -10.93 12.34 11.46
N LYS A 281 -12.02 12.83 10.86
CA LYS A 281 -13.36 12.77 11.46
C LYS A 281 -14.28 11.83 10.70
N TYR A 282 -15.16 11.16 11.44
CA TYR A 282 -16.20 10.32 10.86
C TYR A 282 -17.07 11.15 9.93
N ASN A 283 -17.11 10.74 8.66
CA ASN A 283 -17.73 11.50 7.58
C ASN A 283 -19.21 11.13 7.37
N SER A 284 -19.84 10.47 8.34
CA SER A 284 -21.22 9.96 8.28
C SER A 284 -21.49 8.87 7.22
N PHE A 285 -20.45 8.31 6.59
CA PHE A 285 -20.62 7.16 5.72
C PHE A 285 -21.04 5.92 6.53
N PRO A 286 -22.02 5.12 6.08
CA PRO A 286 -22.51 3.97 6.85
C PRO A 286 -21.38 3.01 7.27
N VAL A 287 -21.34 2.68 8.57
CA VAL A 287 -20.41 1.65 9.07
C VAL A 287 -20.97 0.27 8.74
N GLY A 288 -20.24 -0.46 7.89
CA GLY A 288 -20.58 -1.82 7.46
C GLY A 288 -20.00 -2.90 8.37
N LEU A 289 -20.47 -4.13 8.19
CA LEU A 289 -19.84 -5.34 8.72
C LEU A 289 -19.37 -6.20 7.55
N GLU A 290 -18.08 -6.48 7.52
CA GLU A 290 -17.44 -7.26 6.46
C GLU A 290 -16.40 -8.18 7.08
N TYR A 291 -16.23 -9.37 6.51
CA TYR A 291 -15.11 -10.22 6.83
C TYR A 291 -13.83 -9.67 6.19
N PHE A 292 -12.70 -9.81 6.88
CA PHE A 292 -11.38 -9.44 6.36
C PHE A 292 -10.44 -10.64 6.52
N ALA A 293 -9.82 -11.06 5.43
CA ALA A 293 -8.81 -12.11 5.45
C ALA A 293 -7.44 -11.50 5.80
N LYS A 294 -6.90 -11.85 6.97
CA LYS A 294 -5.55 -11.45 7.40
C LYS A 294 -4.49 -12.29 6.66
N ASP A 295 -3.26 -11.76 6.57
CA ASP A 295 -2.09 -12.48 6.02
C ASP A 295 -1.77 -13.80 6.74
N SER A 296 -2.28 -13.98 7.96
CA SER A 296 -2.17 -15.23 8.73
C SER A 296 -3.09 -16.36 8.23
N ASP A 297 -3.89 -16.13 7.19
CA ASP A 297 -5.00 -16.95 6.70
C ASP A 297 -6.19 -17.04 7.69
N GLN A 298 -6.30 -16.11 8.64
CA GLN A 298 -7.46 -16.00 9.51
C GLN A 298 -8.45 -14.98 8.94
N VAL A 299 -9.73 -15.32 8.94
CA VAL A 299 -10.80 -14.41 8.52
C VAL A 299 -11.50 -13.87 9.75
N VAL A 300 -11.49 -12.55 9.93
CA VAL A 300 -12.11 -11.86 11.07
C VAL A 300 -13.27 -11.00 10.62
N LEU A 301 -14.33 -10.90 11.43
CA LEU A 301 -15.40 -9.94 11.17
C LEU A 301 -14.91 -8.54 11.57
N THR A 302 -15.14 -7.54 10.75
CA THR A 302 -14.68 -6.16 10.97
C THR A 302 -15.82 -5.15 10.82
N HIS A 303 -15.75 -4.07 11.60
CA HIS A 303 -16.46 -2.83 11.30
C HIS A 303 -15.66 -2.06 10.25
N THR A 304 -16.30 -1.74 9.13
CA THR A 304 -15.70 -0.95 8.05
C THR A 304 -16.07 0.52 8.26
N VAL A 305 -15.10 1.34 8.67
CA VAL A 305 -15.32 2.74 9.09
C VAL A 305 -14.61 3.70 8.15
N GLN A 306 -15.35 4.62 7.53
CA GLN A 306 -14.76 5.69 6.73
C GLN A 306 -14.58 6.97 7.57
N VAL A 307 -13.41 7.59 7.47
CA VAL A 307 -13.09 8.87 8.12
C VAL A 307 -12.40 9.79 7.13
N GLN A 308 -12.65 11.09 7.23
CA GLN A 308 -12.15 12.11 6.30
C GLN A 308 -11.53 13.28 7.06
N ASN A 309 -10.41 13.78 6.56
CA ASN A 309 -9.81 15.02 7.03
C ASN A 309 -9.97 16.09 5.94
N ALA A 310 -10.87 17.04 6.18
CA ALA A 310 -11.15 18.11 5.23
C ALA A 310 -9.98 19.10 5.06
N ALA A 311 -9.12 19.25 6.07
CA ALA A 311 -7.98 20.16 6.02
C ALA A 311 -6.84 19.61 5.14
N THR A 312 -6.62 18.30 5.19
CA THR A 312 -5.58 17.63 4.41
C THR A 312 -6.11 16.98 3.14
N MET A 313 -7.42 17.08 2.88
CA MET A 313 -8.14 16.36 1.82
C MET A 313 -7.94 14.84 1.84
N LYS A 314 -7.49 14.27 2.98
CA LYS A 314 -7.22 12.84 3.10
C LYS A 314 -8.48 12.04 3.42
N TRP A 315 -8.56 10.83 2.86
CA TRP A 315 -9.73 9.96 3.02
C TRP A 315 -9.31 8.54 3.36
N TYR A 316 -9.87 7.98 4.43
CA TYR A 316 -9.47 6.68 4.95
C TYR A 316 -10.64 5.71 5.08
N LEU A 317 -10.40 4.43 4.85
CA LEU A 317 -11.25 3.30 5.23
C LEU A 317 -10.50 2.43 6.24
N VAL A 318 -11.05 2.28 7.44
CA VAL A 318 -10.43 1.53 8.54
C VAL A 318 -11.24 0.28 8.83
N TYR A 319 -10.60 -0.87 8.85
CA TYR A 319 -11.19 -2.16 9.23
C TYR A 319 -10.85 -2.46 10.67
N VAL A 320 -11.85 -2.43 11.56
CA VAL A 320 -11.68 -2.67 13.00
C VAL A 320 -12.31 -4.00 13.37
N ASP A 321 -11.53 -4.95 13.90
CA ASP A 321 -11.99 -6.26 14.35
C ASP A 321 -13.20 -6.13 15.27
N ALA A 322 -14.31 -6.72 14.84
CA ALA A 322 -15.59 -6.63 15.49
C ALA A 322 -15.69 -7.52 16.74
N ALA A 323 -14.69 -8.33 17.07
CA ALA A 323 -14.63 -9.12 18.29
C ALA A 323 -13.90 -8.39 19.43
N ASN A 324 -12.79 -7.69 19.12
CA ASN A 324 -11.88 -7.15 20.13
C ASN A 324 -11.49 -5.66 19.93
N GLY A 325 -11.84 -5.05 18.80
CA GLY A 325 -11.51 -3.65 18.50
C GLY A 325 -10.07 -3.42 18.03
N GLU A 326 -9.34 -4.47 17.63
CA GLU A 326 -8.04 -4.38 16.94
C GLU A 326 -8.22 -3.72 15.57
N VAL A 327 -7.30 -2.86 15.14
CA VAL A 327 -7.31 -2.35 13.76
C VAL A 327 -6.62 -3.39 12.88
N VAL A 328 -7.38 -3.97 11.96
CA VAL A 328 -6.95 -5.08 11.11
C VAL A 328 -6.30 -4.58 9.84
N ASN A 329 -6.84 -3.48 9.28
CA ASN A 329 -6.30 -2.86 8.08
C ASN A 329 -6.76 -1.39 7.98
N LEU A 330 -6.03 -0.59 7.21
CA LEU A 330 -6.36 0.78 6.87
C LEU A 330 -6.05 1.01 5.39
N VAL A 331 -6.98 1.60 4.66
CA VAL A 331 -6.81 2.07 3.29
C VAL A 331 -6.84 3.59 3.32
N ASP A 332 -5.77 4.23 2.88
CA ASP A 332 -5.75 5.65 2.57
C ASP A 332 -6.05 5.79 1.07
N PHE A 333 -7.23 6.33 0.73
CA PHE A 333 -7.66 6.55 -0.64
C PHE A 333 -6.90 7.68 -1.35
N THR A 334 -6.02 8.36 -0.62
CA THR A 334 -5.26 9.53 -1.04
C THR A 334 -3.75 9.36 -0.84
N ALA A 335 -3.28 8.19 -0.39
CA ALA A 335 -1.84 7.93 -0.25
C ALA A 335 -1.19 7.71 -1.62
N GLU A 336 -0.06 8.38 -1.84
CA GLU A 336 0.60 8.40 -3.15
C GLU A 336 2.06 7.94 -3.13
N ALA A 337 2.67 7.61 -1.96
CA ALA A 337 3.90 6.78 -1.89
C ALA A 337 4.20 6.20 -0.48
N SER A 338 4.80 5.00 -0.41
CA SER A 338 5.33 4.41 0.83
C SER A 338 6.69 3.76 0.65
N TYR A 339 7.57 3.81 1.65
CA TYR A 339 8.95 3.33 1.56
C TYR A 339 9.32 2.45 2.75
N ARG A 340 9.83 1.23 2.51
CA ARG A 340 10.46 0.42 3.56
C ARG A 340 11.93 0.81 3.70
N VAL A 341 12.24 1.57 4.73
CA VAL A 341 13.54 2.27 4.89
C VAL A 341 14.01 2.25 6.35
N ILE A 342 15.27 2.58 6.56
CA ILE A 342 15.78 2.86 7.90
C ILE A 342 15.29 4.27 8.25
N PRO A 343 14.58 4.46 9.39
CA PRO A 343 14.07 5.77 9.78
C PRO A 343 15.16 6.84 9.70
N PHE A 344 14.82 8.06 9.28
CA PHE A 344 15.82 9.10 8.98
C PHE A 344 16.68 9.48 10.20
N THR A 345 16.14 9.31 11.41
CA THR A 345 16.86 9.53 12.67
C THR A 345 17.64 8.31 13.17
N SER A 346 17.56 7.18 12.49
CA SER A 346 18.27 5.94 12.83
C SER A 346 19.50 5.80 11.93
N GLN A 347 20.53 5.15 12.46
CA GLN A 347 21.87 5.16 11.85
C GLN A 347 21.98 4.17 10.70
N ASP A 348 21.50 2.94 10.90
CA ASP A 348 21.83 1.83 10.01
C ASP A 348 20.84 0.64 10.16
N PRO A 349 20.98 -0.46 9.40
CA PRO A 349 20.06 -1.60 9.42
C PRO A 349 19.83 -2.25 10.79
N ARG A 350 20.76 -2.11 11.73
CA ARG A 350 20.66 -2.69 13.08
C ARG A 350 19.59 -2.00 13.93
N ASP A 351 19.24 -0.77 13.60
CA ASP A 351 18.14 -0.02 14.25
C ASP A 351 16.75 -0.41 13.72
N GLY A 352 16.69 -1.21 12.64
CA GLY A 352 15.45 -1.70 12.04
C GLY A 352 14.93 -0.85 10.88
N PHE A 353 14.02 -1.47 10.12
CA PHE A 353 13.34 -0.83 8.99
C PHE A 353 11.88 -0.59 9.33
N GLU A 354 11.34 0.53 8.87
CA GLU A 354 9.93 0.89 8.98
C GLU A 354 9.34 1.16 7.60
N VAL A 355 8.02 1.01 7.46
CA VAL A 355 7.30 1.46 6.27
C VAL A 355 6.77 2.86 6.55
N ILE A 356 7.39 3.85 5.92
CA ILE A 356 7.03 5.27 6.09
C ILE A 356 6.19 5.70 4.88
N THR A 357 5.03 6.29 5.15
CA THR A 357 4.05 6.69 4.13
C THR A 357 3.99 8.21 4.02
N ASP A 358 4.01 8.73 2.80
CA ASP A 358 4.04 10.16 2.47
C ASP A 358 5.01 11.00 3.34
N PRO A 359 6.30 10.65 3.45
CA PRO A 359 7.27 11.37 4.27
C PRO A 359 7.62 12.78 3.75
N HIS A 360 7.21 13.12 2.54
CA HIS A 360 7.59 14.37 1.89
C HIS A 360 7.01 15.57 2.61
N ASP A 361 7.81 16.64 2.71
CA ASP A 361 7.32 17.91 3.20
C ASP A 361 6.76 18.75 2.04
N LEU A 362 5.47 19.09 2.08
CA LEU A 362 4.81 19.80 0.98
C LEU A 362 5.24 21.27 0.80
N ILE A 363 6.00 21.83 1.75
CA ILE A 363 6.55 23.19 1.60
C ILE A 363 7.84 23.14 0.78
N SER A 364 8.74 22.19 1.07
CA SER A 364 9.99 22.02 0.31
C SER A 364 9.83 21.18 -0.96
N SER A 365 8.91 20.23 -0.95
CA SER A 365 8.60 19.29 -2.03
C SER A 365 7.10 19.37 -2.39
N PRO A 366 6.62 20.48 -2.99
CA PRO A 366 5.19 20.71 -3.23
C PRO A 366 4.51 19.72 -4.17
N ASN A 367 5.29 19.01 -4.99
CA ASN A 367 4.79 17.94 -5.88
C ASN A 367 5.13 16.54 -5.36
N GLY A 368 5.49 16.41 -4.08
CA GLY A 368 6.06 15.19 -3.52
C GLY A 368 7.43 14.85 -4.10
N TRP A 369 7.91 13.63 -3.84
CA TRP A 369 9.24 13.19 -4.27
C TRP A 369 9.27 12.52 -5.65
N HIS A 370 8.12 12.13 -6.21
CA HIS A 370 8.04 11.38 -7.47
C HIS A 370 7.59 12.23 -8.67
N GLN A 371 7.80 13.53 -8.61
CA GLN A 371 7.49 14.43 -9.71
C GLN A 371 8.52 15.55 -9.82
N TYR A 372 8.83 15.97 -11.05
CA TYR A 372 9.61 17.18 -11.33
C TYR A 372 9.05 17.89 -12.57
N GLY A 373 8.71 19.18 -12.42
CA GLY A 373 7.90 19.87 -13.42
C GLY A 373 6.60 19.12 -13.71
N THR A 374 6.36 18.80 -14.98
CA THR A 374 5.19 18.03 -15.43
C THR A 374 5.46 16.52 -15.51
N THR A 375 6.65 16.06 -15.15
CA THR A 375 7.05 14.66 -15.28
C THR A 375 6.85 13.93 -13.95
N SER A 376 5.89 13.01 -13.91
CA SER A 376 5.72 12.06 -12.80
C SER A 376 6.54 10.80 -13.03
N THR A 377 7.01 10.18 -11.96
CA THR A 377 7.76 8.92 -11.98
C THR A 377 7.10 7.90 -11.07
N THR A 378 7.38 6.63 -11.31
CA THR A 378 7.03 5.52 -10.41
C THR A 378 8.31 4.77 -9.99
N THR A 379 9.42 5.49 -9.93
CA THR A 379 10.77 4.97 -9.65
C THR A 379 11.49 5.86 -8.64
N THR A 380 12.66 5.45 -8.16
CA THR A 380 13.54 6.25 -7.28
C THR A 380 14.16 7.47 -7.99
N SER A 381 13.33 8.33 -8.60
CA SER A 381 13.70 9.48 -9.42
C SER A 381 12.70 10.62 -9.21
N GLY A 382 13.18 11.79 -8.79
CA GLY A 382 12.35 12.90 -8.34
C GLY A 382 12.91 14.28 -8.66
N ASN A 383 12.30 15.31 -8.11
CA ASN A 383 12.82 16.68 -8.22
C ASN A 383 14.13 16.86 -7.47
N ASN A 384 14.24 16.31 -6.26
CA ASN A 384 15.36 16.59 -5.36
C ASN A 384 16.49 15.57 -5.54
N VAL A 385 16.12 14.31 -5.75
CA VAL A 385 17.06 13.17 -5.79
C VAL A 385 16.71 12.21 -6.92
N ILE A 386 17.71 11.58 -7.51
CA ILE A 386 17.58 10.31 -8.24
C ILE A 386 18.57 9.30 -7.65
N SER A 387 18.10 8.11 -7.29
CA SER A 387 18.94 7.00 -6.83
C SER A 387 18.91 5.84 -7.81
N TYR A 388 20.09 5.34 -8.18
CA TYR A 388 20.25 4.32 -9.21
C TYR A 388 21.49 3.44 -8.95
N LYS A 389 21.62 2.33 -9.69
CA LYS A 389 22.84 1.52 -9.75
C LYS A 389 23.44 1.53 -11.16
N SER A 390 24.75 1.76 -11.26
CA SER A 390 25.57 1.78 -12.49
C SER A 390 25.24 2.88 -13.51
N SER A 391 23.96 3.19 -13.76
CA SER A 391 23.50 4.21 -14.71
C SER A 391 22.23 4.88 -14.17
N THR A 392 21.98 6.15 -14.53
CA THR A 392 20.74 6.88 -14.17
C THR A 392 19.46 6.24 -14.71
N THR A 393 19.57 5.25 -15.60
CA THR A 393 18.46 4.38 -16.03
C THR A 393 18.24 3.16 -15.12
N GLY A 394 19.23 2.79 -14.30
CA GLY A 394 19.21 1.69 -13.34
C GLY A 394 18.54 2.02 -12.01
N VAL A 395 17.38 2.69 -12.07
CA VAL A 395 16.53 3.05 -10.92
C VAL A 395 15.71 1.85 -10.44
N THR A 396 15.20 1.90 -9.21
CA THR A 396 14.22 0.92 -8.69
C THR A 396 12.80 1.41 -9.00
N SER A 397 11.93 0.51 -9.45
CA SER A 397 10.50 0.77 -9.66
C SER A 397 9.69 0.51 -8.39
N GLN A 398 8.44 1.00 -8.34
CA GLN A 398 7.49 0.62 -7.30
C GLN A 398 7.29 -0.91 -7.25
N SER A 399 7.20 -1.47 -6.05
CA SER A 399 6.88 -2.88 -5.77
C SER A 399 5.38 -3.20 -5.90
N SER A 400 4.49 -2.19 -5.88
CA SER A 400 3.06 -2.31 -6.21
C SER A 400 2.52 -1.04 -6.87
N ALA A 401 1.33 -1.11 -7.47
CA ALA A 401 0.72 -0.08 -8.34
C ALA A 401 0.37 1.28 -7.69
N THR A 402 0.86 1.55 -6.48
CA THR A 402 0.53 2.72 -5.65
C THR A 402 1.79 3.38 -5.09
N ASN A 403 2.88 3.44 -5.87
CA ASN A 403 4.19 3.96 -5.45
C ASN A 403 4.66 3.39 -4.10
N ASN A 404 4.40 2.10 -3.89
CA ASN A 404 4.92 1.39 -2.75
C ASN A 404 6.32 0.88 -3.09
N TYR A 405 7.30 1.15 -2.25
CA TYR A 405 8.69 0.73 -2.36
C TYR A 405 9.04 -0.15 -1.16
N ASN A 406 8.45 -1.35 -1.11
CA ASN A 406 8.61 -2.30 -0.02
C ASN A 406 9.62 -3.41 -0.39
N TYR A 407 10.90 -3.09 -0.26
CA TYR A 407 11.99 -4.04 -0.49
C TYR A 407 12.56 -4.54 0.84
N VAL A 408 12.42 -5.83 1.11
CA VAL A 408 12.82 -6.43 2.38
C VAL A 408 14.32 -6.74 2.38
N PHE A 409 15.12 -5.87 3.01
CA PHE A 409 16.55 -6.11 3.20
C PHE A 409 16.83 -7.37 4.03
N ASN A 410 17.78 -8.19 3.57
CA ASN A 410 18.30 -9.36 4.27
C ASN A 410 19.81 -9.20 4.50
N GLY A 411 20.20 -8.92 5.74
CA GLY A 411 21.61 -8.75 6.12
C GLY A 411 22.46 -10.02 6.05
N ALA A 412 21.84 -11.21 5.90
CA ALA A 412 22.56 -12.47 5.75
C ALA A 412 22.97 -12.77 4.29
N THR A 413 22.46 -12.00 3.31
CA THR A 413 22.78 -12.17 1.89
C THR A 413 23.69 -11.06 1.39
N ALA A 414 24.40 -11.33 0.28
CA ALA A 414 25.25 -10.33 -0.34
C ALA A 414 24.47 -9.03 -0.66
N PRO A 415 25.08 -7.83 -0.52
CA PRO A 415 24.38 -6.58 -0.82
C PRO A 415 24.02 -6.45 -2.31
N THR A 416 24.75 -7.14 -3.20
CA THR A 416 24.57 -7.07 -4.66
C THR A 416 23.41 -7.89 -5.21
N VAL A 417 22.71 -8.68 -4.40
CA VAL A 417 21.56 -9.49 -4.84
C VAL A 417 20.23 -8.76 -4.59
N SER A 418 19.20 -9.07 -5.37
CA SER A 418 17.84 -8.58 -5.09
C SER A 418 17.26 -9.34 -3.87
N PRO A 419 16.48 -8.69 -2.99
CA PRO A 419 16.05 -7.28 -3.04
C PRO A 419 17.01 -6.28 -2.36
N ASN A 420 18.19 -6.70 -1.88
CA ASN A 420 19.11 -5.80 -1.15
C ASN A 420 19.54 -4.57 -1.95
N VAL A 421 19.80 -4.73 -3.26
CA VAL A 421 20.13 -3.60 -4.14
C VAL A 421 18.97 -2.61 -4.25
N ASP A 422 17.73 -3.10 -4.29
CA ASP A 422 16.55 -2.24 -4.39
C ASP A 422 16.26 -1.54 -3.06
N ALA A 423 16.46 -2.23 -1.93
CA ALA A 423 16.42 -1.63 -0.60
C ALA A 423 17.46 -0.50 -0.46
N ALA A 424 18.69 -0.70 -0.96
CA ALA A 424 19.73 0.34 -0.96
C ALA A 424 19.34 1.58 -1.80
N ARG A 425 18.79 1.40 -3.01
CA ARG A 425 18.31 2.52 -3.84
C ARG A 425 17.17 3.28 -3.17
N VAL A 426 16.22 2.56 -2.57
CA VAL A 426 15.07 3.15 -1.88
C VAL A 426 15.50 3.89 -0.62
N ASN A 427 16.40 3.33 0.18
CA ASN A 427 16.93 4.00 1.37
C ASN A 427 17.70 5.28 1.01
N ALA A 428 18.62 5.22 0.05
CA ALA A 428 19.35 6.39 -0.41
C ALA A 428 18.43 7.49 -0.98
N PHE A 429 17.42 7.10 -1.76
CA PHE A 429 16.40 8.03 -2.26
C PHE A 429 15.63 8.70 -1.11
N TYR A 430 15.18 7.92 -0.13
CA TYR A 430 14.47 8.43 1.05
C TYR A 430 15.34 9.39 1.87
N VAL A 431 16.54 9.00 2.28
CA VAL A 431 17.44 9.83 3.10
C VAL A 431 17.81 11.12 2.38
N GLY A 432 18.16 11.05 1.09
CA GLY A 432 18.49 12.23 0.31
C GLY A 432 17.33 13.23 0.22
N ASN A 433 16.10 12.76 0.03
CA ASN A 433 14.94 13.65 0.02
C ASN A 433 14.61 14.22 1.42
N MET A 434 14.79 13.43 2.49
CA MET A 434 14.61 13.92 3.86
C MET A 434 15.60 15.04 4.20
N ILE A 435 16.86 14.93 3.77
CA ILE A 435 17.86 15.99 3.97
C ILE A 435 17.51 17.23 3.15
N HIS A 436 17.07 17.06 1.91
CA HIS A 436 16.57 18.17 1.09
C HIS A 436 15.45 18.90 1.83
N ASP A 437 14.40 18.18 2.23
CA ASP A 437 13.22 18.76 2.86
C ASP A 437 13.55 19.45 4.19
N LEU A 438 14.36 18.78 5.03
CA LEU A 438 14.85 19.36 6.28
C LEU A 438 15.63 20.66 6.00
N THR A 439 16.67 20.62 5.18
CA THR A 439 17.55 21.79 5.02
C THR A 439 16.88 22.93 4.26
N TYR A 440 15.90 22.65 3.41
CA TYR A 440 15.03 23.65 2.80
C TYR A 440 14.31 24.49 3.84
N ARG A 441 13.70 23.84 4.85
CA ARG A 441 13.02 24.52 5.98
C ARG A 441 13.95 25.45 6.77
N TYR A 442 15.24 25.12 6.82
CA TYR A 442 16.27 25.92 7.50
C TYR A 442 16.98 26.91 6.56
N GLY A 443 16.48 27.07 5.33
CA GLY A 443 16.90 28.12 4.41
C GLY A 443 17.88 27.68 3.33
N PHE A 444 18.14 26.39 3.13
CA PHE A 444 18.82 25.90 1.92
C PHE A 444 17.80 25.74 0.79
N THR A 445 17.37 26.87 0.27
CA THR A 445 16.34 27.02 -0.79
C THR A 445 16.98 27.21 -2.17
N GLU A 446 16.15 27.37 -3.19
CA GLU A 446 16.54 27.65 -4.58
C GLU A 446 17.46 28.86 -4.69
N THR A 447 17.08 29.98 -4.06
CA THR A 447 17.91 31.20 -4.02
C THR A 447 19.17 31.07 -3.16
N SER A 448 19.26 30.01 -2.38
CA SER A 448 20.44 29.62 -1.62
C SER A 448 21.17 28.42 -2.25
N TYR A 449 20.92 28.16 -3.54
CA TYR A 449 21.66 27.21 -4.38
C TYR A 449 21.48 25.75 -3.96
N ASN A 450 20.26 25.37 -3.58
CA ASN A 450 19.91 23.98 -3.29
C ASN A 450 19.93 23.10 -4.54
N PHE A 451 19.57 21.81 -4.37
CA PHE A 451 19.66 20.81 -5.43
C PHE A 451 18.28 20.41 -5.91
N GLN A 452 17.83 20.94 -7.05
CA GLN A 452 16.51 20.64 -7.60
C GLN A 452 16.55 20.55 -9.14
N GLN A 453 15.83 19.56 -9.67
CA GLN A 453 15.69 19.41 -11.13
C GLN A 453 14.88 20.58 -11.71
N ASN A 454 13.89 21.06 -10.96
CA ASN A 454 13.03 22.18 -11.30
C ASN A 454 12.79 23.04 -10.05
N ASN A 455 13.07 24.34 -10.17
CA ASN A 455 12.98 25.32 -9.08
C ASN A 455 11.60 26.01 -9.05
N ASN A 456 10.66 25.63 -9.91
CA ASN A 456 9.30 26.17 -9.99
C ASN A 456 9.23 27.71 -10.12
N GLY A 457 10.27 28.33 -10.69
CA GLY A 457 10.37 29.78 -10.81
C GLY A 457 10.72 30.53 -9.51
N LEU A 458 11.14 29.84 -8.45
CA LEU A 458 11.48 30.42 -7.14
C LEU A 458 12.90 31.02 -7.07
N GLY A 459 13.67 30.94 -8.15
CA GLY A 459 15.04 31.49 -8.24
C GLY A 459 16.10 30.39 -8.33
N GLY A 460 17.38 30.76 -8.18
CA GLY A 460 18.51 29.85 -8.36
C GLY A 460 18.64 29.31 -9.79
N ALA A 461 19.64 28.46 -10.01
CA ALA A 461 19.81 27.71 -11.24
C ALA A 461 19.36 26.25 -11.04
N GLN A 462 18.41 25.82 -11.87
CA GLN A 462 17.80 24.49 -11.77
C GLN A 462 18.57 23.41 -12.55
N ASN A 463 17.98 22.22 -12.65
CA ASN A 463 18.54 21.02 -13.28
C ASN A 463 19.73 20.48 -12.50
N ASP A 464 19.70 20.44 -11.19
CA ASP A 464 20.89 20.11 -10.41
C ASP A 464 20.58 19.24 -9.18
N ARG A 465 19.49 18.47 -9.29
CA ARG A 465 19.12 17.43 -8.33
C ARG A 465 20.29 16.51 -7.99
N VAL A 466 20.31 15.99 -6.77
CA VAL A 466 21.35 15.05 -6.33
C VAL A 466 21.20 13.72 -7.05
N GLN A 467 22.31 13.23 -7.61
CA GLN A 467 22.39 11.89 -8.21
C GLN A 467 23.11 10.93 -7.27
N ILE A 468 22.43 9.88 -6.81
CA ILE A 468 22.99 8.90 -5.89
C ILE A 468 23.20 7.57 -6.62
N SER A 469 24.46 7.24 -6.91
CA SER A 469 24.88 5.94 -7.44
C SER A 469 25.16 4.99 -6.28
N VAL A 470 24.28 4.01 -6.06
CA VAL A 470 24.46 2.99 -5.03
C VAL A 470 25.31 1.83 -5.55
N GLN A 471 26.13 1.26 -4.66
CA GLN A 471 27.05 0.17 -4.99
C GLN A 471 27.93 0.50 -6.20
N ASP A 472 28.41 1.74 -6.27
CA ASP A 472 29.17 2.24 -7.40
C ASP A 472 30.50 1.46 -7.51
N SER A 473 30.78 0.94 -8.70
CA SER A 473 31.93 0.05 -8.92
C SER A 473 33.26 0.80 -9.08
N SER A 474 33.27 2.13 -9.07
CA SER A 474 34.50 2.93 -9.16
C SER A 474 35.31 2.94 -7.86
N GLY A 475 34.76 2.46 -6.75
CA GLY A 475 35.43 2.43 -5.45
C GLY A 475 34.90 1.37 -4.50
N SER A 476 35.54 1.29 -3.33
CA SER A 476 35.13 0.47 -2.18
C SER A 476 35.59 1.14 -0.89
N ASN A 477 34.99 0.78 0.25
CA ASN A 477 35.40 1.24 1.59
C ASN A 477 35.41 2.78 1.76
N SER A 478 34.50 3.48 1.07
CA SER A 478 34.39 4.94 1.11
C SER A 478 33.03 5.39 0.54
N ALA A 479 32.82 6.69 0.41
CA ALA A 479 31.80 7.33 -0.40
C ALA A 479 32.36 8.68 -0.89
N VAL A 480 31.75 9.26 -1.92
CA VAL A 480 32.20 10.56 -2.46
C VAL A 480 31.02 11.38 -2.98
N PHE A 481 30.94 12.64 -2.57
CA PHE A 481 30.06 13.64 -3.17
C PHE A 481 30.84 14.66 -4.00
N SER A 482 30.50 14.79 -5.28
CA SER A 482 31.05 15.84 -6.15
C SER A 482 30.08 17.02 -6.22
N THR A 483 30.54 18.24 -5.93
CA THR A 483 29.68 19.44 -5.91
C THR A 483 30.15 20.50 -6.90
N PRO A 484 29.63 20.52 -8.15
CA PRO A 484 29.83 21.66 -9.04
C PRO A 484 28.99 22.88 -8.62
N PRO A 485 29.22 24.05 -9.26
CA PRO A 485 28.38 25.23 -9.09
C PRO A 485 26.88 24.97 -9.30
N ASP A 486 26.07 25.93 -8.86
CA ASP A 486 24.61 25.95 -9.03
C ASP A 486 24.16 25.69 -10.48
N GLY A 487 23.11 24.90 -10.66
CA GLY A 487 22.51 24.63 -11.97
C GLY A 487 23.25 23.63 -12.88
N GLN A 488 24.24 22.91 -12.37
CA GLN A 488 24.97 21.90 -13.16
C GLN A 488 24.48 20.47 -12.84
N PRO A 489 23.62 19.86 -13.70
CA PRO A 489 23.21 18.48 -13.52
C PRO A 489 24.38 17.57 -13.80
N GLY A 490 24.57 16.59 -12.91
CA GLY A 490 24.40 15.15 -13.21
C GLY A 490 24.78 14.42 -14.53
N GLN A 491 24.82 14.99 -15.73
CA GLN A 491 24.94 14.23 -17.00
C GLN A 491 26.31 13.60 -17.38
N MET A 492 26.63 12.34 -17.13
CA MET A 492 27.75 11.72 -17.89
C MET A 492 27.57 11.97 -19.41
N HIS A 493 28.48 12.71 -20.04
CA HIS A 493 28.61 12.71 -21.50
C HIS A 493 29.55 11.54 -21.81
N CYS A 494 29.01 10.32 -21.93
CA CYS A 494 29.76 9.19 -22.47
C CYS A 494 29.95 9.40 -23.98
N GLY A 495 31.00 10.13 -24.34
CA GLY A 495 31.56 10.19 -25.68
C GLY A 495 32.88 9.44 -25.74
N TYR A 496 32.88 8.12 -25.48
CA TYR A 496 34.04 7.29 -25.84
C TYR A 496 33.99 7.01 -27.34
N ALA A 497 34.59 7.90 -28.13
CA ALA A 497 35.06 7.55 -29.46
C ALA A 497 36.51 8.03 -29.61
N SER A 498 37.43 7.08 -29.39
CA SER A 498 38.82 7.09 -29.88
C SER A 498 39.67 8.33 -29.53
N LEU A 499 40.35 8.34 -28.38
CA LEU A 499 41.65 9.01 -28.24
C LEU A 499 42.58 8.23 -27.28
N SER A 500 43.87 8.28 -27.62
CA SER A 500 44.99 7.43 -27.20
C SER A 500 45.40 7.51 -25.72
N MET A 501 45.96 6.41 -25.21
CA MET A 501 46.66 6.27 -23.92
C MET A 501 47.84 7.25 -23.80
N ASN A 502 47.62 8.49 -23.32
CA ASN A 502 48.63 9.27 -22.56
C ASN A 502 48.13 10.63 -22.02
N GLN A 503 46.97 10.68 -21.35
CA GLN A 503 46.56 11.88 -20.62
C GLN A 503 46.17 11.55 -19.17
N THR A 504 46.62 12.42 -18.26
CA THR A 504 46.34 12.39 -16.82
C THR A 504 44.85 12.60 -16.55
N MET A 505 44.33 11.92 -15.52
CA MET A 505 42.94 11.86 -15.06
C MET A 505 42.40 13.21 -14.51
N GLU A 506 42.48 14.31 -15.26
CA GLU A 506 42.06 15.63 -14.76
C GLU A 506 41.00 16.35 -15.62
N GLU A 507 40.50 15.76 -16.72
CA GLU A 507 39.50 16.41 -17.59
C GLU A 507 38.26 15.53 -17.90
N LEU A 508 37.66 14.91 -16.88
CA LEU A 508 36.45 14.07 -17.06
C LEU A 508 35.39 14.26 -15.95
N ILE A 509 35.31 15.44 -15.33
CA ILE A 509 34.33 15.72 -14.29
C ILE A 509 33.42 16.86 -14.73
N PRO A 510 32.17 16.54 -15.01
CA PRO A 510 31.09 17.20 -14.30
C PRO A 510 30.38 16.09 -13.49
N LYS A 511 29.90 16.33 -12.25
CA LYS A 511 28.46 16.44 -11.97
C LYS A 511 28.11 16.18 -10.51
N ILE A 512 27.00 16.75 -10.02
CA ILE A 512 26.47 16.53 -8.66
C ILE A 512 26.15 15.05 -8.48
N MET A 513 27.07 14.31 -7.90
CA MET A 513 27.03 12.85 -7.85
C MET A 513 27.57 12.38 -6.50
N MET A 514 26.67 11.78 -5.73
CA MET A 514 26.96 10.99 -4.55
C MET A 514 27.21 9.54 -5.00
N ARG A 515 28.40 9.02 -4.74
CA ARG A 515 28.77 7.63 -5.02
C ARG A 515 28.89 6.88 -3.72
N MET A 516 27.98 5.94 -3.50
CA MET A 516 27.98 5.07 -2.33
C MET A 516 28.64 3.75 -2.70
N TYR A 517 29.69 3.37 -1.97
CA TYR A 517 30.42 2.14 -2.25
C TYR A 517 30.04 1.00 -1.30
N LEU A 518 30.41 -0.21 -1.71
CA LEU A 518 30.40 -1.38 -0.83
C LEU A 518 31.65 -1.40 0.06
N TRP A 519 31.49 -1.90 1.28
CA TRP A 519 32.52 -1.98 2.29
C TRP A 519 32.87 -3.44 2.61
N THR A 520 34.17 -3.74 2.68
CA THR A 520 34.72 -5.09 2.74
C THR A 520 35.18 -5.50 4.14
N TYR A 521 34.80 -4.74 5.17
CA TYR A 521 35.21 -5.00 6.56
C TYR A 521 34.25 -5.94 7.31
N THR A 522 33.11 -6.28 6.72
CA THR A 522 32.12 -7.22 7.24
C THR A 522 31.86 -8.35 6.25
N SER A 523 31.26 -9.45 6.73
CA SER A 523 30.80 -10.55 5.88
C SER A 523 29.35 -10.91 6.24
N PRO A 524 28.37 -10.73 5.33
CA PRO A 524 28.49 -10.11 4.01
C PRO A 524 29.00 -8.66 4.03
N GLN A 525 29.47 -8.16 2.89
CA GLN A 525 29.92 -6.77 2.71
C GLN A 525 28.83 -5.78 3.15
N GLY A 526 29.22 -4.71 3.84
CA GLY A 526 28.32 -3.62 4.21
C GLY A 526 27.99 -2.74 3.00
N ASP A 527 26.74 -2.30 2.88
CA ASP A 527 26.33 -1.35 1.84
C ASP A 527 26.26 0.06 2.42
N GLY A 528 27.13 0.96 1.95
CA GLY A 528 27.15 2.35 2.44
C GLY A 528 25.86 3.12 2.19
N ALA A 529 25.04 2.72 1.20
CA ALA A 529 23.73 3.33 0.94
C ALA A 529 22.66 3.00 2.01
N LEU A 530 22.93 2.02 2.88
CA LEU A 530 22.11 1.67 4.03
C LEU A 530 22.65 2.25 5.34
N GLU A 531 23.74 3.01 5.31
CA GLU A 531 24.26 3.72 6.48
C GLU A 531 23.90 5.21 6.37
N ASN A 532 22.86 5.61 7.09
CA ASN A 532 22.22 6.92 6.93
C ASN A 532 23.17 8.07 7.28
N ASP A 533 24.07 7.89 8.24
CA ASP A 533 25.08 8.89 8.59
C ASP A 533 26.09 9.15 7.46
N ILE A 534 26.50 8.13 6.69
CA ILE A 534 27.37 8.28 5.52
C ILE A 534 26.60 8.99 4.40
N VAL A 535 25.36 8.60 4.10
CA VAL A 535 24.53 9.30 3.10
C VAL A 535 24.35 10.77 3.48
N THR A 536 24.12 11.04 4.76
CA THR A 536 23.97 12.40 5.30
C THR A 536 25.27 13.19 5.25
N HIS A 537 26.39 12.56 5.59
CA HIS A 537 27.74 13.14 5.48
C HIS A 537 28.01 13.58 4.04
N GLU A 538 27.79 12.70 3.07
CA GLU A 538 28.02 13.03 1.66
C GLU A 538 27.13 14.19 1.20
N TYR A 539 25.86 14.23 1.60
CA TYR A 539 24.98 15.36 1.30
C TYR A 539 25.47 16.66 1.96
N GLY A 540 26.05 16.56 3.16
CA GLY A 540 26.70 17.67 3.87
C GLY A 540 27.83 18.33 3.08
N HIS A 541 28.57 17.59 2.26
CA HIS A 541 29.54 18.17 1.32
C HIS A 541 28.85 19.03 0.26
N GLY A 542 27.71 18.57 -0.27
CA GLY A 542 26.88 19.34 -1.19
C GLY A 542 26.45 20.68 -0.59
N ILE A 543 25.84 20.63 0.58
CA ILE A 543 25.35 21.83 1.30
C ILE A 543 26.50 22.80 1.58
N SER A 544 27.60 22.32 2.16
CA SER A 544 28.71 23.17 2.58
C SER A 544 29.42 23.84 1.41
N ASN A 545 29.62 23.13 0.28
CA ASN A 545 30.18 23.72 -0.93
C ASN A 545 29.23 24.71 -1.61
N ARG A 546 27.91 24.44 -1.64
CA ARG A 546 26.94 25.35 -2.24
C ARG A 546 26.75 26.63 -1.44
N LEU A 547 26.65 26.52 -0.12
CA LEU A 547 26.46 27.71 0.73
C LEU A 547 27.74 28.55 0.81
N THR A 548 28.90 27.92 0.98
CA THR A 548 30.17 28.64 1.14
C THR A 548 30.59 29.27 -0.18
N GLY A 549 30.69 30.61 -0.20
CA GLY A 549 31.04 31.33 -1.43
C GLY A 549 29.90 31.46 -2.45
N GLY A 550 28.66 31.17 -2.04
CA GLY A 550 27.44 31.56 -2.75
C GLY A 550 27.22 30.84 -4.09
N GLY A 551 27.10 29.52 -4.06
CA GLY A 551 26.72 28.70 -5.21
C GLY A 551 27.87 28.39 -6.17
N THR A 552 29.07 28.89 -5.91
CA THR A 552 30.25 28.64 -6.76
C THR A 552 30.85 27.26 -6.55
N ALA A 553 30.69 26.67 -5.36
CA ALA A 553 31.28 25.39 -4.97
C ALA A 553 32.82 25.29 -5.08
N THR A 554 33.52 26.42 -5.20
CA THR A 554 34.99 26.49 -5.30
C THR A 554 35.65 27.05 -4.05
N CYS A 555 34.91 27.08 -2.93
CA CYS A 555 35.29 27.83 -1.74
C CYS A 555 35.60 26.98 -0.50
N LEU A 556 35.73 25.67 -0.66
CA LEU A 556 36.31 24.75 0.33
C LEU A 556 37.40 23.91 -0.33
N GLN A 557 38.49 24.53 -0.76
CA GLN A 557 39.52 23.92 -1.62
C GLN A 557 40.92 23.87 -0.99
N THR A 558 41.21 24.75 -0.03
CA THR A 558 42.45 24.66 0.77
C THR A 558 42.37 23.50 1.76
N THR A 559 43.51 22.96 2.22
CA THR A 559 43.53 21.82 3.15
C THR A 559 42.69 22.05 4.41
N GLU A 560 42.80 23.24 5.02
CA GLU A 560 42.04 23.57 6.22
C GLU A 560 40.54 23.71 5.92
N SER A 561 40.18 24.40 4.83
CA SER A 561 38.76 24.57 4.45
C SER A 561 38.10 23.28 3.94
N ARG A 562 38.84 22.39 3.30
CA ARG A 562 38.36 21.03 2.99
C ARG A 562 38.13 20.22 4.26
N GLY A 563 39.04 20.33 5.23
CA GLY A 563 38.84 19.73 6.54
C GLY A 563 37.64 20.32 7.27
N LEU A 564 37.37 21.62 7.12
CA LEU A 564 36.09 22.20 7.53
C LEU A 564 34.94 21.46 6.79
N GLY A 565 34.95 21.36 5.47
CA GLY A 565 33.94 20.58 4.72
C GLY A 565 33.60 19.20 5.32
N GLU A 566 34.62 18.41 5.67
CA GLU A 566 34.46 17.11 6.38
C GLU A 566 33.76 17.24 7.73
N GLY A 567 34.13 18.25 8.52
CA GLY A 567 33.56 18.47 9.84
C GLY A 567 32.10 18.94 9.82
N TRP A 568 31.68 19.68 8.79
CA TRP A 568 30.28 20.09 8.63
C TRP A 568 29.43 18.88 8.27
N SER A 569 29.93 18.04 7.38
CA SER A 569 29.28 16.79 6.98
C SER A 569 29.06 15.85 8.17
N ASP A 570 30.08 15.64 9.00
CA ASP A 570 29.97 14.85 10.22
C ASP A 570 28.99 15.48 11.25
N ALA A 571 29.03 16.81 11.42
CA ALA A 571 28.14 17.51 12.34
C ALA A 571 26.66 17.44 11.90
N LEU A 572 26.39 17.44 10.59
CA LEU A 572 25.04 17.24 10.06
C LEU A 572 24.53 15.82 10.35
N ALA A 573 25.37 14.81 10.09
CA ALA A 573 25.04 13.41 10.39
C ALA A 573 24.75 13.22 11.89
N ASP A 574 25.62 13.75 12.76
CA ASP A 574 25.40 13.77 14.21
C ASP A 574 24.05 14.41 14.56
N TRP A 575 23.78 15.62 14.08
CA TRP A 575 22.52 16.32 14.34
C TRP A 575 21.28 15.50 13.95
N THR A 576 21.31 14.82 12.80
CA THR A 576 20.16 14.04 12.31
C THR A 576 19.81 12.87 13.22
N GLU A 577 20.81 12.23 13.84
CA GLU A 577 20.62 11.02 14.67
C GLU A 577 20.34 11.29 16.14
N GLN A 578 20.54 12.51 16.62
CA GLN A 578 20.26 12.83 18.03
C GLN A 578 18.75 12.80 18.29
N LYS A 579 18.28 11.95 19.21
CA LYS A 579 16.83 11.71 19.46
C LYS A 579 16.29 12.36 20.72
N SER A 580 17.14 12.96 21.56
CA SER A 580 16.72 13.51 22.85
C SER A 580 17.66 14.63 23.34
N ALA A 581 17.28 15.28 24.44
CA ALA A 581 18.14 16.26 25.13
C ALA A 581 19.37 15.63 25.80
N THR A 582 19.37 14.32 26.05
CA THR A 582 20.51 13.63 26.65
C THR A 582 21.64 13.55 25.62
N GLU A 583 22.79 14.13 25.96
CA GLU A 583 24.00 14.04 25.13
C GLU A 583 24.34 12.56 24.87
N ARG A 584 24.40 12.19 23.59
CA ARG A 584 24.82 10.87 23.15
C ARG A 584 26.17 10.96 22.47
N LEU A 585 27.08 10.08 22.87
CA LEU A 585 28.31 9.80 22.14
C LEU A 585 27.96 9.38 20.70
N PHE A 586 28.52 10.07 19.71
CA PHE A 586 28.27 9.80 18.30
C PHE A 586 29.47 9.12 17.63
N THR A 587 29.17 8.11 16.82
CA THR A 587 30.14 7.40 15.97
C THR A 587 29.62 7.33 14.56
N LEU A 588 30.53 7.38 13.59
CA LEU A 588 30.20 7.42 12.17
C LEU A 588 30.56 6.09 11.49
N GLY A 589 29.68 5.60 10.60
CA GLY A 589 29.93 4.45 9.71
C GLY A 589 30.10 3.11 10.43
N SER A 590 29.39 2.93 11.54
CA SER A 590 29.59 1.82 12.47
C SER A 590 28.99 0.48 12.01
N TYR A 591 28.14 0.47 10.97
CA TYR A 591 27.62 -0.75 10.36
C TYR A 591 28.56 -1.28 9.27
N VAL A 592 29.07 -0.40 8.40
CA VAL A 592 30.02 -0.76 7.32
C VAL A 592 31.45 -0.96 7.81
N TYR A 593 31.81 -0.35 8.93
CA TYR A 593 33.07 -0.53 9.62
C TYR A 593 32.75 -0.90 11.06
N THR A 594 33.24 -2.05 11.55
CA THR A 594 32.87 -2.61 12.88
C THR A 594 33.34 -1.76 14.08
N ARG A 595 33.77 -0.52 13.83
CA ARG A 595 34.24 0.51 14.75
C ARG A 595 33.85 1.87 14.18
N ASN A 596 34.02 2.94 14.96
CA ASN A 596 33.96 4.30 14.44
C ASN A 596 35.01 4.51 13.33
N ILE A 597 34.63 5.10 12.19
CA ILE A 597 35.58 5.41 11.10
C ILE A 597 36.49 6.61 11.45
N ARG A 598 36.07 7.44 12.41
CA ARG A 598 36.87 8.53 12.97
C ARG A 598 37.74 8.04 14.13
N THR A 599 38.77 8.79 14.48
CA THR A 599 39.77 8.39 15.50
C THR A 599 39.14 8.26 16.88
N TYR A 600 38.24 9.18 17.22
CA TYR A 600 37.49 9.20 18.47
C TYR A 600 36.01 9.40 18.16
N PRO A 601 35.11 8.85 18.98
CA PRO A 601 33.72 9.27 18.97
C PRO A 601 33.58 10.77 19.27
N TYR A 602 32.53 11.42 18.77
CA TYR A 602 32.20 12.77 19.19
C TYR A 602 31.53 12.73 20.57
N SER A 603 32.11 13.49 21.51
CA SER A 603 31.67 13.56 22.90
C SER A 603 32.20 14.85 23.52
N THR A 604 31.40 15.47 24.39
CA THR A 604 31.82 16.64 25.15
C THR A 604 32.84 16.32 26.27
N ASP A 605 33.05 15.04 26.58
CA ASP A 605 34.06 14.57 27.52
C ASP A 605 35.45 14.53 26.87
N LYS A 606 36.37 15.35 27.41
CA LYS A 606 37.76 15.43 26.92
C LYS A 606 38.59 14.17 27.21
N SER A 607 38.14 13.30 28.11
CA SER A 607 38.77 12.00 28.36
C SER A 607 38.46 11.00 27.24
N VAL A 608 37.29 11.12 26.61
CA VAL A 608 36.86 10.28 25.48
C VAL A 608 37.42 10.80 24.16
N ASN A 609 37.28 12.11 23.91
CA ASN A 609 37.83 12.76 22.74
C ASN A 609 38.71 13.94 23.16
N PRO A 610 40.05 13.81 23.16
CA PRO A 610 40.95 14.84 23.68
C PRO A 610 41.28 15.94 22.66
N ARG A 611 40.73 15.89 21.43
CA ARG A 611 41.12 16.81 20.36
C ARG A 611 40.75 18.27 20.68
N THR A 612 41.60 19.17 20.21
CA THR A 612 41.52 20.63 20.35
C THR A 612 42.01 21.33 19.08
N TYR A 613 41.90 22.66 19.01
CA TYR A 613 42.41 23.46 17.92
C TYR A 613 43.92 23.24 17.68
N ALA A 614 44.71 23.08 18.74
CA ALA A 614 46.14 22.79 18.64
C ALA A 614 46.47 21.43 18.03
N THR A 615 45.51 20.50 18.04
CA THR A 615 45.67 19.20 17.35
C THR A 615 45.92 19.39 15.85
N LEU A 616 45.41 20.48 15.25
CA LEU A 616 45.55 20.76 13.82
C LEU A 616 47.01 20.94 13.36
N ASN A 617 47.95 21.29 14.23
CA ASN A 617 49.36 21.44 13.86
C ASN A 617 50.03 20.14 13.41
N GLY A 618 49.48 18.98 13.81
CA GLY A 618 49.97 17.65 13.42
C GLY A 618 49.20 16.98 12.29
N LEU A 619 48.17 17.64 11.74
CA LEU A 619 47.22 17.00 10.82
C LEU A 619 47.37 17.54 9.40
N THR A 620 47.47 16.62 8.45
CA THR A 620 47.53 16.93 7.00
C THR A 620 46.36 16.34 6.22
N ALA A 621 45.69 15.32 6.76
CA ALA A 621 44.51 14.70 6.16
C ALA A 621 43.24 15.49 6.48
N VAL A 622 42.44 15.80 5.45
CA VAL A 622 41.21 16.61 5.59
C VAL A 622 40.20 15.97 6.54
N HIS A 623 40.02 14.64 6.48
CA HIS A 623 39.16 13.89 7.40
C HIS A 623 39.57 14.12 8.87
N SER A 624 40.87 14.02 9.16
CA SER A 624 41.38 14.23 10.51
C SER A 624 41.23 15.68 10.97
N ILE A 625 41.40 16.65 10.07
CA ILE A 625 41.12 18.06 10.37
C ILE A 625 39.63 18.24 10.70
N GLY A 626 38.74 17.61 9.92
CA GLY A 626 37.29 17.66 10.11
C GLY A 626 36.82 17.10 11.44
N GLU A 627 37.45 16.05 11.96
CA GLU A 627 37.16 15.52 13.30
C GLU A 627 37.26 16.60 14.41
N VAL A 628 38.19 17.55 14.28
CA VAL A 628 38.33 18.64 15.27
C VAL A 628 37.15 19.60 15.17
N TRP A 629 36.69 19.90 13.96
CA TRP A 629 35.58 20.82 13.76
C TRP A 629 34.22 20.21 14.10
N ALA A 630 33.97 18.96 13.71
CA ALA A 630 32.76 18.23 14.08
C ALA A 630 32.64 18.11 15.60
N LEU A 631 33.74 17.84 16.30
CA LEU A 631 33.78 17.83 17.76
C LEU A 631 33.41 19.19 18.37
N ILE A 632 33.88 20.29 17.79
CA ILE A 632 33.48 21.64 18.22
C ILE A 632 31.98 21.86 18.01
N TRP A 633 31.41 21.39 16.90
CA TRP A 633 29.96 21.45 16.70
C TRP A 633 29.18 20.59 17.67
N HIS A 634 29.69 19.42 18.03
CA HIS A 634 29.08 18.60 19.06
C HIS A 634 29.01 19.33 20.40
N GLU A 635 30.06 20.11 20.75
CA GLU A 635 30.06 20.98 21.94
C GLU A 635 29.04 22.12 21.84
N ILE A 636 28.95 22.77 20.68
CA ILE A 636 27.97 23.84 20.41
C ILE A 636 26.54 23.29 20.52
N TYR A 637 26.30 22.14 19.92
CA TYR A 637 25.01 21.45 19.92
C TYR A 637 24.58 21.09 21.34
N ALA A 638 25.47 20.45 22.12
CA ALA A 638 25.19 20.12 23.51
C ALA A 638 24.95 21.36 24.37
N ALA A 639 25.72 22.43 24.17
CA ALA A 639 25.56 23.69 24.89
C ALA A 639 24.20 24.36 24.58
N LEU A 640 23.80 24.39 23.31
CA LEU A 640 22.52 24.96 22.89
C LEU A 640 21.33 24.15 23.41
N ILE A 641 21.42 22.83 23.43
CA ILE A 641 20.38 21.97 24.04
C ILE A 641 20.29 22.18 25.54
N ALA A 642 21.42 22.31 26.23
CA ALA A 642 21.42 22.55 27.67
C ALA A 642 20.73 23.88 28.03
N GLU A 643 20.89 24.90 27.18
CA GLU A 643 20.26 26.21 27.38
C GLU A 643 18.78 26.25 26.94
N HIS A 644 18.47 25.73 25.76
CA HIS A 644 17.17 25.94 25.10
C HIS A 644 16.29 24.69 25.02
N GLY A 645 16.75 23.56 25.54
CA GLY A 645 16.07 22.27 25.46
C GLY A 645 16.19 21.61 24.07
N PHE A 646 15.46 20.50 23.90
CA PHE A 646 15.43 19.71 22.67
C PHE A 646 13.99 19.52 22.20
N THR A 647 13.76 19.57 20.88
CA THR A 647 12.48 19.20 20.27
C THR A 647 12.64 17.99 19.36
N THR A 648 11.67 17.07 19.41
CA THR A 648 11.53 15.96 18.46
C THR A 648 10.97 16.43 17.12
N GLU A 649 10.29 17.58 17.07
CA GLU A 649 9.74 18.20 15.86
C GLU A 649 10.82 18.91 15.04
N LYS A 650 11.81 18.12 14.56
CA LYS A 650 13.00 18.61 13.86
C LYS A 650 12.71 19.41 12.58
N ASN A 651 11.56 19.16 11.94
CA ASN A 651 11.14 19.84 10.72
C ASN A 651 10.42 21.17 10.96
N ASN A 652 10.25 21.59 12.22
CA ASN A 652 9.70 22.90 12.56
C ASN A 652 10.84 23.92 12.77
N PRO A 653 11.18 24.75 11.77
CA PRO A 653 12.27 25.71 11.88
C PRO A 653 11.94 26.89 12.81
N ASP A 654 10.68 27.08 13.21
CA ASP A 654 10.26 28.23 14.05
C ASP A 654 10.41 27.95 15.56
N SER A 655 10.81 26.73 15.93
CA SER A 655 11.07 26.37 17.32
C SER A 655 12.32 27.07 17.85
N ASN A 656 12.27 27.50 19.12
CA ASN A 656 13.43 28.04 19.82
C ASN A 656 14.30 26.96 20.50
N ALA A 657 13.99 25.67 20.30
CA ALA A 657 14.75 24.58 20.90
C ALA A 657 16.21 24.56 20.42
N GLY A 658 17.13 24.12 21.28
CA GLY A 658 18.57 24.20 21.05
C GLY A 658 19.05 23.46 19.80
N ASN A 659 18.45 22.33 19.47
CA ASN A 659 18.75 21.62 18.23
C ASN A 659 18.31 22.41 16.99
N VAL A 660 17.19 23.14 17.04
CA VAL A 660 16.72 23.98 15.94
C VAL A 660 17.60 25.23 15.80
N VAL A 661 17.96 25.86 16.92
CA VAL A 661 18.93 26.97 16.94
C VAL A 661 20.27 26.54 16.35
N ALA A 662 20.77 25.36 16.72
CA ALA A 662 22.03 24.83 16.20
C ALA A 662 22.01 24.67 14.67
N LEU A 663 20.93 24.12 14.09
CA LEU A 663 20.85 23.92 12.65
C LEU A 663 20.67 25.24 11.87
N HIS A 664 19.96 26.23 12.43
CA HIS A 664 19.94 27.59 11.84
C HIS A 664 21.34 28.20 11.79
N LEU A 665 22.07 28.16 12.91
CA LEU A 665 23.44 28.68 12.97
C LEU A 665 24.41 27.92 12.05
N PHE A 666 24.17 26.61 11.87
CA PHE A 666 24.93 25.77 10.94
C PHE A 666 24.76 26.25 9.49
N ILE A 667 23.52 26.42 9.03
CA ILE A 667 23.22 26.89 7.67
C ILE A 667 23.66 28.35 7.46
N ASP A 668 23.30 29.25 8.37
CA ASP A 668 23.59 30.67 8.23
C ASP A 668 25.10 30.98 8.36
N GLY A 669 25.82 30.26 9.22
CA GLY A 669 27.27 30.39 9.34
C GLY A 669 27.98 30.10 8.02
N MET A 670 27.54 29.08 7.28
CA MET A 670 28.11 28.76 5.96
C MET A 670 27.80 29.81 4.90
N LYS A 671 26.62 30.46 4.97
CA LYS A 671 26.27 31.56 4.06
C LYS A 671 27.13 32.81 4.30
N LEU A 672 27.60 33.01 5.53
CA LEU A 672 28.35 34.20 5.93
C LEU A 672 29.88 34.03 5.81
N GLN A 673 30.39 32.81 5.93
CA GLN A 673 31.84 32.58 5.97
C GLN A 673 32.50 32.90 4.61
N PRO A 674 33.75 33.41 4.61
CA PRO A 674 34.44 33.76 3.38
C PRO A 674 34.82 32.52 2.57
N CYS A 675 35.21 32.73 1.32
CA CYS A 675 35.79 31.68 0.49
C CYS A 675 37.10 31.15 1.10
N ASN A 676 37.25 29.82 1.14
CA ASN A 676 38.35 29.10 1.78
C ASN A 676 38.58 29.53 3.24
N PRO A 677 37.58 29.38 4.10
CA PRO A 677 37.67 29.82 5.48
C PRO A 677 38.70 29.00 6.28
N THR A 678 39.30 29.66 7.26
CA THR A 678 40.00 29.03 8.38
C THR A 678 39.01 28.69 9.50
N PHE A 679 39.42 27.87 10.48
CA PHE A 679 38.63 27.60 11.68
C PHE A 679 38.18 28.90 12.39
N ILE A 680 39.07 29.90 12.44
CA ILE A 680 38.80 31.20 13.08
C ILE A 680 37.72 31.98 12.32
N THR A 681 37.84 32.07 10.99
CA THR A 681 36.86 32.80 10.19
C THR A 681 35.51 32.10 10.14
N ALA A 682 35.48 30.76 10.12
CA ALA A 682 34.25 29.98 10.20
C ALA A 682 33.55 30.15 11.56
N ARG A 683 34.31 30.08 12.66
CA ARG A 683 33.80 30.41 14.01
C ARG A 683 33.15 31.79 14.05
N ASN A 684 33.88 32.80 13.56
CA ASN A 684 33.39 34.16 13.57
C ASN A 684 32.10 34.32 12.74
N ALA A 685 31.97 33.58 11.63
CA ALA A 685 30.75 33.57 10.81
C ALA A 685 29.55 32.96 11.55
N VAL A 686 29.74 31.88 12.32
CA VAL A 686 28.68 31.28 13.15
C VAL A 686 28.23 32.23 14.26
N ILE A 687 29.17 32.94 14.91
CA ILE A 687 28.85 33.95 15.92
C ILE A 687 28.12 35.14 15.29
N GLN A 688 28.50 35.54 14.06
CA GLN A 688 27.78 36.56 13.31
C GLN A 688 26.38 36.10 12.88
N ALA A 689 26.19 34.81 12.57
CA ALA A 689 24.88 34.25 12.29
C ALA A 689 23.96 34.38 13.50
N ASP A 690 24.47 34.12 14.71
CA ASP A 690 23.73 34.33 15.96
C ASP A 690 23.38 35.80 16.19
N ALA A 691 24.31 36.71 15.91
CA ALA A 691 24.06 38.15 15.96
C ALA A 691 22.94 38.57 14.99
N ASN A 692 22.91 38.01 13.78
CA ASN A 692 21.94 38.36 12.75
C ASN A 692 20.54 37.78 13.02
N ARG A 693 20.46 36.52 13.46
CA ARG A 693 19.17 35.81 13.62
C ARG A 693 18.59 35.98 15.01
N TYR A 694 19.42 35.90 16.05
CA TYR A 694 19.00 35.84 17.44
C TYR A 694 19.46 37.06 18.25
N ASN A 695 19.85 38.14 17.56
CA ASN A 695 20.37 39.36 18.19
C ASN A 695 21.55 39.10 19.16
N GLY A 696 22.32 38.03 18.92
CA GLY A 696 23.49 37.68 19.72
C GLY A 696 23.17 37.00 21.06
N ALA A 697 21.94 36.51 21.24
CA ALA A 697 21.49 35.89 22.49
C ALA A 697 22.36 34.69 22.93
N ASN A 698 23.03 34.00 22.00
CA ASN A 698 23.85 32.82 22.28
C ASN A 698 25.35 33.12 22.25
N LYS A 699 25.77 34.38 22.05
CA LYS A 699 27.17 34.77 21.85
C LYS A 699 28.12 34.15 22.87
N CYS A 700 27.85 34.30 24.17
CA CYS A 700 28.75 33.80 25.21
C CYS A 700 28.72 32.28 25.35
N LEU A 701 27.58 31.65 25.07
CA LEU A 701 27.45 30.20 25.03
C LEU A 701 28.33 29.61 23.91
N LEU A 702 28.25 30.18 22.70
CA LEU A 702 29.07 29.79 21.56
C LEU A 702 30.56 29.98 21.86
N TRP A 703 30.97 31.13 22.40
CA TRP A 703 32.37 31.37 22.77
C TRP A 703 32.90 30.36 23.77
N ARG A 704 32.11 29.97 24.78
CA ARG A 704 32.49 28.93 25.75
C ARG A 704 32.68 27.57 25.08
N ALA A 705 31.80 27.17 24.17
CA ALA A 705 31.92 25.92 23.43
C ALA A 705 33.20 25.90 22.57
N TYR A 706 33.47 26.96 21.81
CA TYR A 706 34.71 27.10 21.03
C TYR A 706 35.97 27.09 21.92
N ALA A 707 35.95 27.85 23.02
CA ALA A 707 37.08 27.96 23.95
C ALA A 707 37.39 26.63 24.65
N LYS A 708 36.37 25.80 24.98
CA LYS A 708 36.56 24.47 25.59
C LYS A 708 37.46 23.56 24.75
N ARG A 709 37.43 23.73 23.44
CA ARG A 709 38.25 23.02 22.43
C ARG A 709 39.38 23.87 21.86
N GLY A 710 39.78 24.95 22.54
CA GLY A 710 40.97 25.74 22.22
C GLY A 710 40.80 26.77 21.10
N LEU A 711 39.59 26.97 20.58
CA LEU A 711 39.29 27.97 19.54
C LEU A 711 38.67 29.25 20.13
N GLY A 712 39.12 29.67 21.32
CA GLY A 712 38.68 30.88 22.00
C GLY A 712 39.12 32.18 21.32
N TYR A 713 38.76 33.32 21.92
CA TYR A 713 38.92 34.66 21.34
C TYR A 713 40.36 34.99 20.95
N GLY A 714 41.34 34.51 21.72
CA GLY A 714 42.76 34.72 21.46
C GLY A 714 43.41 33.73 20.48
N ALA A 715 42.64 32.81 19.87
CA ALA A 715 43.17 31.85 18.91
C ALA A 715 43.70 32.56 17.65
N THR A 716 44.87 32.14 17.17
CA THR A 716 45.51 32.68 15.96
C THR A 716 45.85 31.55 14.98
N THR A 717 46.31 31.91 13.78
CA THR A 717 46.67 30.95 12.72
C THR A 717 47.86 30.05 13.06
N THR A 718 48.56 30.29 14.18
CA THR A 718 49.58 29.36 14.71
C THR A 718 48.99 28.12 15.38
N LYS A 719 47.65 28.04 15.48
CA LYS A 719 46.92 26.88 15.99
C LYS A 719 47.39 26.50 17.39
N VAL A 720 47.49 27.48 18.28
CA VAL A 720 47.70 27.26 19.72
C VAL A 720 46.35 27.40 20.41
N ASP A 721 46.08 26.51 21.37
CA ASP A 721 44.84 26.53 22.11
C ASP A 721 44.69 27.85 22.89
N SER A 722 43.58 28.54 22.65
CA SER A 722 43.12 29.66 23.45
C SER A 722 41.81 29.30 24.12
N THR A 723 41.76 29.43 25.44
CA THR A 723 40.54 29.30 26.25
C THR A 723 39.94 30.66 26.61
N THR A 724 40.50 31.75 26.08
CA THR A 724 40.09 33.12 26.37
C THR A 724 38.69 33.39 25.83
N LEU A 725 37.85 34.02 26.64
CA LEU A 725 36.53 34.54 26.23
C LEU A 725 36.62 36.05 25.97
N PRO A 726 35.74 36.63 25.13
CA PRO A 726 35.56 38.07 25.08
C PRO A 726 35.22 38.65 26.46
N SER A 727 35.59 39.90 26.74
CA SER A 727 35.37 40.52 28.06
C SER A 727 33.89 40.80 28.39
N ASP A 728 33.01 40.76 27.41
CA ASP A 728 31.57 40.85 27.57
C ASP A 728 30.89 39.48 27.74
N CYS A 729 31.70 38.44 27.99
CA CYS A 729 31.35 37.09 28.37
C CYS A 729 32.12 36.66 29.63
#